data_AF-A0A978SLC5-F1
#
_entry.id   AF-A0A978SLC5-F1
#
_cell.length_a   1.000
_cell.length_b   1.000
_cell.length_c   1.000
_cell.angle_alpha   90.00
_cell.angle_beta   90.00
_cell.angle_gamma   90.00
#
_symmetry.space_group_name_H-M   'P 1'
#
loop_
_entity.id
_entity.type
_entity.pdbx_description
1 polymer ?
#
loop_
_entity_poly.entity_id
_entity_poly.type
_entity_poly.pdbx_seq_one_letter_code
_entity_poly.pdbx_strand_id
1 'polypeptide(L)'
;MGATLDSFWELIGKVFTLAPIAFRWARMQPLGEPAVLAIVLGAGLSEAIAQSIVLFVNRVRPARFILTLLIGAVLFVAGYFFLVLSTWLVSQTPFAKPLTLPEVANILGISYAPMLFTFLGAMPYLGVPIWWVLSFWHLLAMVIGFAEVTELTRWQASTYVLLGWIVLQVLERTIGQPLANFGSWLTNFVAGVELATRGRDLRELLRLDWKLQAFPSVPTKIDEPLAEAYGTQAPLLPRLAQRLLIFLAVGLLGALVIFLLSPLREWLLSWYSNLLFYERLAVDLLWIGIVTLVVAAIIAPLEALGWWAGWYGDRLDATTIHPGILTTPVVDGQAASRYVVYLDGIGQSNREHLPTVERFLDELEVILPDDIRVIKGIMPYSVMNNPLTGERPLAALWRLTERLRLQNRAFLLSVLVNLRNILVVAVSADQRYGPIYNRGVAQVIYNGLIYHGYDLNHPLPLTLIGYSGGGQISAAVAPFLRDALNAPIDIISLGGVISGSVNLLSVEHLYHLVGNKDSIERSGAVMFPQRWRIFPLSYWNRAKRRGKVSFISLGSVGHNVPGGLFDPDRTLDNGQTYLQQTLDWVARIIQGFWLPDSLGDRQLPSNYDLFRQADFVAPTAYPLDQVVDSTLYRPIAAWMGRLILPHLEERFQGVWFEVHHADVAYAHLVGKTVRLCWSDDLTVQMRVRATTQDLHFSEEAEYTQDQGLTHPTRINHWRQVNPLESLAGSHPTDDVVVMLPKSLEVREPEDGMTTLCIAQEPIQITGRFYALVQFVEPIPAKECFRVTHFNPQTREFDGASEVVRLPNVVPNQEGICFATSHEIERSPLNQTGWYIYGAKDATGMFVVQAIAPRALLSLNPNRVIRGSRSAYRYIKREAWASLVTQKGTIDSVLIASQRQRQRKNSEQKNVTQKALQQWKLGDRALLVHVYGGIGGNRAESAAKSPVYFGHFAYGIAEVVQDPLAHELRFEIVYHQVYTHNSDGIIAGSLHWTRYMGDRQFGWLGTRPVSDILIKLDAFTESFENDPQARSPLDLMQHQLEVMTARYRIGDGTGATYVGPANNCAQDSNQALYASLRGIENLISANQAPGKTEVAIDAQRFEHYHQLERLKRSLKQKLMPLGGQRTDWEKSALTLGNTLADAPMRNLIRGLGSWRTMLPRLASDTIVTLFYQQGATLWVLRTNQVGGWDPEIEPIAPITF
;
A
#
# COMPACT_ATOMS: atom_id res chain seq x y z
N MET A 1 -41.82 -39.17 -31.44
CA MET A 1 -40.80 -38.49 -30.62
C MET A 1 -40.03 -37.40 -31.36
N GLY A 2 -39.71 -37.54 -32.67
CA GLY A 2 -39.01 -36.49 -33.44
C GLY A 2 -39.77 -35.15 -33.53
N ALA A 3 -40.99 -35.14 -34.06
CA ALA A 3 -41.78 -33.91 -34.23
C ALA A 3 -42.07 -33.11 -32.94
N THR A 4 -42.13 -33.78 -31.79
CA THR A 4 -42.33 -33.14 -30.48
C THR A 4 -41.06 -32.50 -29.94
N LEU A 5 -39.89 -33.07 -30.22
CA LEU A 5 -38.59 -32.51 -29.82
C LEU A 5 -38.22 -31.29 -30.67
N ASP A 6 -38.49 -31.34 -31.98
CA ASP A 6 -38.24 -30.20 -32.88
C ASP A 6 -39.07 -28.98 -32.47
N SER A 7 -40.34 -29.19 -32.09
CA SER A 7 -41.21 -28.12 -31.58
C SER A 7 -40.75 -27.51 -30.25
N PHE A 8 -40.04 -28.28 -29.41
CA PHE A 8 -39.51 -27.83 -28.12
C PHE A 8 -38.26 -26.95 -28.30
N TRP A 9 -37.36 -27.32 -29.21
CA TRP A 9 -36.17 -26.52 -29.50
C TRP A 9 -36.48 -25.25 -30.29
N GLU A 10 -37.46 -25.32 -31.19
CA GLU A 10 -37.98 -24.13 -31.88
C GLU A 10 -38.60 -23.13 -30.88
N LEU A 11 -39.28 -23.61 -29.84
CA LEU A 11 -39.78 -22.78 -28.74
C LEU A 11 -38.62 -22.09 -28.00
N ILE A 12 -37.59 -22.83 -27.60
CA ILE A 12 -36.42 -22.28 -26.90
C ILE A 12 -35.71 -21.22 -27.77
N GLY A 13 -35.48 -21.50 -29.05
CA GLY A 13 -34.89 -20.54 -29.98
C GLY A 13 -35.70 -19.24 -30.10
N LYS A 14 -37.04 -19.35 -30.15
CA LYS A 14 -37.94 -18.17 -30.20
C LYS A 14 -37.95 -17.36 -28.89
N VAL A 15 -37.76 -18.01 -27.74
CA VAL A 15 -37.59 -17.31 -26.44
C VAL A 15 -36.26 -16.56 -26.40
N PHE A 16 -35.19 -17.15 -26.94
CA PHE A 16 -33.89 -16.46 -27.06
C PHE A 16 -33.97 -15.19 -27.90
N THR A 17 -34.75 -15.20 -28.99
CA THR A 17 -34.99 -13.99 -29.80
C THR A 17 -36.03 -13.04 -29.19
N LEU A 18 -36.57 -13.38 -28.02
CA LEU A 18 -37.64 -12.63 -27.34
C LEU A 18 -38.86 -12.44 -28.25
N ALA A 19 -39.13 -13.42 -29.12
CA ALA A 19 -40.20 -13.32 -30.10
C ALA A 19 -41.57 -13.42 -29.40
N PRO A 20 -42.50 -12.47 -29.63
CA PRO A 20 -43.83 -12.48 -29.00
C PRO A 20 -44.62 -13.77 -29.20
N ILE A 21 -44.40 -14.47 -30.32
CA ILE A 21 -45.04 -15.74 -30.65
C ILE A 21 -44.62 -16.87 -29.68
N ALA A 22 -43.41 -16.83 -29.12
CA ALA A 22 -42.91 -17.83 -28.18
C ALA A 22 -43.74 -17.87 -26.90
N PHE A 23 -44.09 -16.68 -26.38
CA PHE A 23 -44.83 -16.54 -25.13
C PHE A 23 -46.35 -16.77 -25.31
N ARG A 24 -46.86 -16.60 -26.54
CA ARG A 24 -48.26 -16.96 -26.90
C ARG A 24 -48.47 -18.45 -27.14
N TRP A 25 -47.40 -19.20 -27.42
CA TRP A 25 -47.43 -20.65 -27.64
C TRP A 25 -48.01 -21.41 -26.43
N ALA A 26 -47.76 -20.92 -25.21
CA ALA A 26 -48.30 -21.47 -23.96
C ALA A 26 -49.83 -21.50 -23.86
N ARG A 27 -50.53 -20.66 -24.65
CA ARG A 27 -52.00 -20.57 -24.63
C ARG A 27 -52.68 -21.52 -25.63
N MET A 28 -51.93 -22.08 -26.59
CA MET A 28 -52.49 -22.75 -27.77
C MET A 28 -52.34 -24.29 -27.77
N GLN A 29 -51.62 -24.90 -26.83
CA GLN A 29 -51.36 -26.35 -26.81
C GLN A 29 -51.64 -26.97 -25.42
N PRO A 30 -52.43 -28.07 -25.31
CA PRO A 30 -52.76 -28.75 -24.05
C PRO A 30 -51.61 -29.59 -23.43
N LEU A 31 -50.39 -29.55 -24.01
CA LEU A 31 -49.16 -30.20 -23.52
C LEU A 31 -48.21 -29.24 -22.76
N GLY A 32 -48.66 -28.02 -22.41
CA GLY A 32 -47.80 -26.92 -21.94
C GLY A 32 -47.12 -27.09 -20.57
N GLU A 33 -47.81 -27.66 -19.57
CA GLU A 33 -47.29 -27.77 -18.19
C GLU A 33 -46.05 -28.67 -18.03
N PRO A 34 -45.99 -29.91 -18.59
CA PRO A 34 -44.81 -30.76 -18.45
C PRO A 34 -43.59 -30.21 -19.21
N ALA A 35 -43.80 -29.51 -20.33
CA ALA A 35 -42.72 -28.88 -21.08
C ALA A 35 -42.09 -27.71 -20.29
N VAL A 36 -42.92 -26.91 -19.63
CA VAL A 36 -42.46 -25.82 -18.76
C VAL A 36 -41.68 -26.34 -17.56
N LEU A 37 -42.19 -27.40 -16.90
CA LEU A 37 -41.48 -28.03 -15.79
C LEU A 37 -40.14 -28.63 -16.23
N ALA A 38 -40.06 -29.22 -17.43
CA ALA A 38 -38.82 -29.72 -17.99
C ALA A 38 -37.80 -28.60 -18.27
N ILE A 39 -38.23 -27.42 -18.72
CA ILE A 39 -37.36 -26.24 -18.89
C ILE A 39 -36.80 -25.79 -17.55
N VAL A 40 -37.65 -25.64 -16.53
CA VAL A 40 -37.23 -25.18 -15.19
C VAL A 40 -36.30 -26.21 -14.52
N LEU A 41 -36.62 -27.50 -14.62
CA LEU A 41 -35.78 -28.58 -14.07
C LEU A 41 -34.42 -28.64 -14.81
N GLY A 42 -34.44 -28.51 -16.14
CA GLY A 42 -33.22 -28.44 -16.95
C GLY A 42 -32.35 -27.23 -16.59
N ALA A 43 -32.97 -26.07 -16.37
CA ALA A 43 -32.29 -24.85 -15.92
C ALA A 43 -31.67 -25.04 -14.52
N GLY A 44 -32.41 -25.67 -13.60
CA GLY A 44 -31.90 -25.99 -12.26
C GLY A 44 -30.72 -26.96 -12.29
N LEU A 45 -30.76 -27.98 -13.15
CA LEU A 45 -29.64 -28.91 -13.32
C LEU A 45 -28.43 -28.20 -13.96
N SER A 46 -28.66 -27.36 -14.95
CA SER A 46 -27.63 -26.55 -15.62
C SER A 46 -26.93 -25.62 -14.62
N GLU A 47 -27.69 -24.97 -13.75
CA GLU A 47 -27.17 -24.10 -12.68
C GLU A 47 -26.39 -24.90 -11.63
N ALA A 48 -26.91 -26.06 -11.22
CA ALA A 48 -26.21 -26.95 -10.29
C ALA A 48 -24.86 -27.41 -10.85
N ILE A 49 -24.76 -27.71 -12.16
CA ILE A 49 -23.50 -28.03 -12.84
C ILE A 49 -22.55 -26.82 -12.81
N ALA A 50 -23.05 -25.63 -13.11
CA ALA A 50 -22.26 -24.39 -13.10
C ALA A 50 -21.64 -24.09 -11.72
N GLN A 51 -22.37 -24.41 -10.65
CA GLN A 51 -21.96 -24.19 -9.26
C GLN A 51 -21.30 -25.42 -8.61
N SER A 52 -21.08 -26.50 -9.37
CA SER A 52 -20.59 -27.79 -8.85
C SER A 52 -19.22 -27.71 -8.16
N ILE A 53 -18.46 -26.64 -8.38
CA ILE A 53 -17.20 -26.35 -7.67
C ILE A 53 -17.36 -26.40 -6.14
N VAL A 54 -18.50 -25.96 -5.59
CA VAL A 54 -18.74 -25.99 -4.14
C VAL A 54 -18.66 -27.43 -3.61
N LEU A 55 -19.14 -28.40 -4.37
CA LEU A 55 -19.09 -29.81 -3.98
C LEU A 55 -17.65 -30.36 -4.01
N PHE A 56 -16.84 -29.92 -4.98
CA PHE A 56 -15.42 -30.26 -5.02
C PHE A 56 -14.66 -29.67 -3.84
N VAL A 57 -14.88 -28.39 -3.54
CA VAL A 57 -14.20 -27.71 -2.43
C VAL A 57 -14.47 -28.42 -1.10
N ASN A 58 -15.70 -28.87 -0.90
CA ASN A 58 -16.11 -29.62 0.30
C ASN A 58 -15.77 -31.12 0.25
N ARG A 59 -14.96 -31.56 -0.73
CA ARG A 59 -14.50 -32.96 -0.89
C ARG A 59 -15.63 -34.00 -0.92
N VAL A 60 -16.75 -33.66 -1.57
CA VAL A 60 -17.89 -34.57 -1.71
C VAL A 60 -17.51 -35.79 -2.55
N ARG A 61 -17.90 -36.99 -2.12
CA ARG A 61 -17.61 -38.25 -2.83
C ARG A 61 -18.40 -38.35 -4.16
N PRO A 62 -17.88 -39.00 -5.21
CA PRO A 62 -18.50 -39.01 -6.55
C PRO A 62 -19.97 -39.45 -6.61
N ALA A 63 -20.36 -40.49 -5.85
CA ALA A 63 -21.75 -40.95 -5.83
C ALA A 63 -22.71 -39.92 -5.19
N ARG A 64 -22.25 -39.25 -4.12
CA ARG A 64 -23.01 -38.18 -3.44
C ARG A 64 -23.05 -36.92 -4.29
N PHE A 65 -22.00 -36.65 -5.06
CA PHE A 65 -21.92 -35.50 -5.96
C PHE A 65 -23.09 -35.47 -6.96
N ILE A 66 -23.37 -36.59 -7.66
CA ILE A 66 -24.48 -36.68 -8.61
C ILE A 66 -25.83 -36.50 -7.90
N LEU A 67 -26.02 -37.13 -6.73
CA LEU A 67 -27.24 -36.99 -5.94
C LEU A 67 -27.46 -35.54 -5.48
N THR A 68 -26.40 -34.85 -5.06
CA THR A 68 -26.48 -33.45 -4.65
C THR A 68 -26.83 -32.53 -5.83
N LEU A 69 -26.32 -32.79 -7.04
CA LEU A 69 -26.71 -32.06 -8.25
C LEU A 69 -28.21 -32.24 -8.57
N LEU A 70 -28.71 -33.49 -8.50
CA LEU A 70 -30.12 -33.78 -8.76
C LEU A 70 -31.04 -33.13 -7.73
N ILE A 71 -30.68 -33.18 -6.44
CA ILE A 71 -31.43 -32.50 -5.39
C ILE A 71 -31.37 -30.99 -5.53
N GLY A 72 -30.22 -30.44 -5.93
CA GLY A 72 -30.09 -29.02 -6.27
C GLY A 72 -31.08 -28.59 -7.36
N ALA A 73 -31.21 -29.40 -8.43
CA ALA A 73 -32.19 -29.15 -9.49
C ALA A 73 -33.64 -29.21 -8.98
N VAL A 74 -33.96 -30.13 -8.07
CA VAL A 74 -35.31 -30.21 -7.45
C VAL A 74 -35.59 -29.01 -6.54
N LEU A 75 -34.61 -28.59 -5.73
CA LEU A 75 -34.74 -27.40 -4.88
C LEU A 75 -34.88 -26.12 -5.71
N PHE A 76 -34.23 -26.05 -6.88
CA PHE A 76 -34.39 -24.95 -7.82
C PHE A 76 -35.84 -24.83 -8.32
N VAL A 77 -36.49 -25.95 -8.63
CA VAL A 77 -37.92 -25.98 -9.01
C VAL A 77 -38.81 -25.44 -7.88
N ALA A 78 -38.48 -25.72 -6.62
CA ALA A 78 -39.21 -25.14 -5.49
C ALA A 78 -39.09 -23.60 -5.46
N GLY A 79 -37.89 -23.06 -5.71
CA GLY A 79 -37.68 -21.61 -5.85
C GLY A 79 -38.50 -20.98 -6.98
N TYR A 80 -38.61 -21.66 -8.12
CA TYR A 80 -39.51 -21.26 -9.20
C TYR A 80 -40.97 -21.19 -8.74
N PHE A 81 -41.48 -22.17 -8.01
CA PHE A 81 -42.85 -22.12 -7.49
C PHE A 81 -43.08 -20.95 -6.52
N PHE A 82 -42.07 -20.58 -5.71
CA PHE A 82 -42.13 -19.38 -4.88
C PHE A 82 -42.23 -18.10 -5.71
N LEU A 83 -41.45 -18.00 -6.79
CA LEU A 83 -41.52 -16.86 -7.70
C LEU A 83 -42.88 -16.77 -8.42
N VAL A 84 -43.45 -17.91 -8.82
CA VAL A 84 -44.80 -17.99 -9.39
C VAL A 84 -45.83 -17.52 -8.39
N LEU A 85 -45.77 -18.02 -7.15
CA LEU A 85 -46.69 -17.65 -6.08
C LEU A 85 -46.60 -16.16 -5.73
N SER A 86 -45.39 -15.61 -5.61
CA SER A 86 -45.18 -14.20 -5.27
C SER A 86 -45.71 -13.27 -6.37
N THR A 87 -45.44 -13.61 -7.64
CA THR A 87 -45.92 -12.84 -8.80
C THR A 87 -47.43 -12.96 -8.96
N TRP A 88 -48.00 -14.14 -8.70
CA TRP A 88 -49.44 -14.34 -8.68
C TRP A 88 -50.11 -13.51 -7.58
N LEU A 89 -49.57 -13.47 -6.36
CA LEU A 89 -50.10 -12.63 -5.27
C LEU A 89 -50.15 -11.15 -5.65
N VAL A 90 -49.11 -10.64 -6.34
CA VAL A 90 -49.11 -9.26 -6.86
C VAL A 90 -50.24 -9.04 -7.86
N SER A 91 -50.51 -10.02 -8.73
CA SER A 91 -51.61 -9.94 -9.72
C SER A 91 -53.02 -9.92 -9.10
N GLN A 92 -53.17 -10.38 -7.85
CA GLN A 92 -54.46 -10.37 -7.13
C GLN A 92 -54.74 -9.06 -6.39
N THR A 93 -53.83 -8.07 -6.45
CA THR A 93 -54.03 -6.79 -5.77
C THR A 93 -55.08 -5.93 -6.50
N PRO A 94 -55.79 -5.01 -5.80
CA PRO A 94 -56.93 -4.26 -6.38
C PRO A 94 -56.57 -3.37 -7.58
N PHE A 95 -55.29 -3.06 -7.76
CA PHE A 95 -54.77 -2.20 -8.82
C PHE A 95 -54.11 -3.00 -9.95
N ALA A 96 -54.18 -4.33 -9.89
CA ALA A 96 -53.54 -5.24 -10.82
C ALA A 96 -54.56 -6.02 -11.69
N LYS A 97 -54.11 -6.48 -12.87
CA LYS A 97 -54.90 -7.37 -13.73
C LYS A 97 -54.89 -8.77 -13.11
N PRO A 98 -56.04 -9.38 -12.77
CA PRO A 98 -56.09 -10.69 -12.17
C PRO A 98 -55.62 -11.74 -13.18
N LEU A 99 -54.60 -12.52 -12.81
CA LEU A 99 -54.07 -13.61 -13.60
C LEU A 99 -54.32 -14.94 -12.90
N THR A 100 -54.49 -16.01 -13.66
CA THR A 100 -54.56 -17.36 -13.10
C THR A 100 -53.16 -17.87 -12.77
N LEU A 101 -53.05 -18.77 -11.79
CA LEU A 101 -51.78 -19.35 -11.37
C LEU A 101 -51.07 -20.12 -12.51
N PRO A 102 -51.76 -20.91 -13.37
CA PRO A 102 -51.14 -21.53 -14.54
C PRO A 102 -50.63 -20.54 -15.58
N GLU A 103 -51.30 -19.40 -15.78
CA GLU A 103 -50.81 -18.35 -16.70
C GLU A 103 -49.48 -17.76 -16.22
N VAL A 104 -49.38 -17.43 -14.92
CA VAL A 104 -48.13 -16.93 -14.33
C VAL A 104 -47.04 -18.00 -14.36
N ALA A 105 -47.39 -19.26 -14.06
CA ALA A 105 -46.46 -20.39 -14.10
C ALA A 105 -45.87 -20.58 -15.51
N ASN A 106 -46.71 -20.60 -16.54
CA ASN A 106 -46.26 -20.81 -17.91
C ASN A 106 -45.39 -19.65 -18.43
N ILE A 107 -45.78 -18.39 -18.17
CA ILE A 107 -44.99 -17.21 -18.57
C ILE A 107 -43.60 -17.27 -17.94
N LEU A 108 -43.55 -17.42 -16.61
CA LEU A 108 -42.29 -17.41 -15.89
C LEU A 108 -41.46 -18.65 -16.22
N GLY A 109 -42.07 -19.82 -16.36
CA GLY A 109 -41.32 -21.05 -16.60
C GLY A 109 -40.69 -21.12 -18.00
N ILE A 110 -41.37 -20.61 -19.05
CA ILE A 110 -40.77 -20.46 -20.39
C ILE A 110 -39.60 -19.47 -20.36
N SER A 111 -39.69 -18.42 -19.53
CA SER A 111 -38.61 -17.44 -19.41
C SER A 111 -37.30 -18.02 -18.87
N TYR A 112 -37.30 -19.22 -18.26
CA TYR A 112 -36.08 -19.93 -17.84
C TYR A 112 -35.32 -20.58 -19.00
N ALA A 113 -35.82 -20.55 -20.24
CA ALA A 113 -35.12 -21.13 -21.38
C ALA A 113 -33.65 -20.68 -21.55
N PRO A 114 -33.27 -19.39 -21.33
CA PRO A 114 -31.87 -18.97 -21.34
C PRO A 114 -31.03 -19.66 -20.24
N MET A 115 -31.64 -20.00 -19.12
CA MET A 115 -30.98 -20.67 -17.99
C MET A 115 -30.63 -22.12 -18.28
N LEU A 116 -31.13 -22.74 -19.36
CA LEU A 116 -30.67 -24.06 -19.80
C LEU A 116 -29.17 -24.07 -20.15
N PHE A 117 -28.59 -22.90 -20.44
CA PHE A 117 -27.20 -22.73 -20.84
C PHE A 117 -26.27 -22.31 -19.69
N THR A 118 -26.77 -22.23 -18.45
CA THR A 118 -25.93 -21.82 -17.31
C THR A 118 -24.81 -22.78 -16.99
N PHE A 119 -24.85 -24.04 -17.45
CA PHE A 119 -23.73 -24.99 -17.38
C PHE A 119 -22.45 -24.44 -18.03
N LEU A 120 -22.56 -23.53 -19.03
CA LEU A 120 -21.44 -22.78 -19.61
C LEU A 120 -20.73 -21.89 -18.57
N GLY A 121 -21.45 -21.54 -17.50
CA GLY A 121 -20.91 -20.93 -16.29
C GLY A 121 -19.79 -21.74 -15.65
N ALA A 122 -19.72 -23.06 -15.86
CA ALA A 122 -18.61 -23.88 -15.39
C ALA A 122 -17.29 -23.58 -16.10
N MET A 123 -17.30 -22.93 -17.28
CA MET A 123 -16.06 -22.60 -17.98
C MET A 123 -15.19 -21.64 -17.15
N PRO A 124 -13.86 -21.88 -17.10
CA PRO A 124 -12.94 -20.99 -16.42
C PRO A 124 -12.94 -19.61 -17.09
N TYR A 125 -12.90 -18.58 -16.26
CA TYR A 125 -12.84 -17.16 -16.59
C TYR A 125 -14.08 -16.60 -17.29
N LEU A 126 -14.50 -17.16 -18.42
CA LEU A 126 -15.67 -16.69 -19.19
C LEU A 126 -17.02 -17.08 -18.58
N GLY A 127 -17.04 -18.10 -17.71
CA GLY A 127 -18.28 -18.63 -17.15
C GLY A 127 -19.10 -17.60 -16.36
N VAL A 128 -18.46 -16.77 -15.53
CA VAL A 128 -19.16 -15.75 -14.73
C VAL A 128 -19.81 -14.68 -15.63
N PRO A 129 -19.10 -14.05 -16.59
CA PRO A 129 -19.73 -13.16 -17.56
C PRO A 129 -20.89 -13.80 -18.33
N ILE A 130 -20.74 -15.04 -18.79
CA ILE A 130 -21.79 -15.75 -19.52
C ILE A 130 -23.03 -15.92 -18.62
N TRP A 131 -22.83 -16.33 -17.38
CA TRP A 131 -23.91 -16.45 -16.40
C TRP A 131 -24.66 -15.11 -16.23
N TRP A 132 -23.95 -13.99 -16.07
CA TRP A 132 -24.58 -12.67 -15.98
C TRP A 132 -25.41 -12.31 -17.21
N VAL A 133 -24.88 -12.57 -18.41
CA VAL A 133 -25.60 -12.32 -19.68
C VAL A 133 -26.86 -13.16 -19.75
N LEU A 134 -26.77 -14.46 -19.42
CA LEU A 134 -27.94 -15.34 -19.43
C LEU A 134 -28.97 -14.91 -18.38
N SER A 135 -28.56 -14.55 -17.16
CA SER A 135 -29.47 -14.10 -16.09
C SER A 135 -30.18 -12.80 -16.46
N PHE A 136 -29.46 -11.87 -17.10
CA PHE A 136 -30.06 -10.66 -17.64
C PHE A 136 -31.06 -10.98 -18.77
N TRP A 137 -30.72 -11.94 -19.65
CA TRP A 137 -31.62 -12.39 -20.71
C TRP A 137 -32.88 -13.07 -20.18
N HIS A 138 -32.75 -13.85 -19.11
CA HIS A 138 -33.86 -14.45 -18.37
C HIS A 138 -34.80 -13.38 -17.80
N LEU A 139 -34.25 -12.34 -17.17
CA LEU A 139 -35.04 -11.20 -16.68
C LEU A 139 -35.80 -10.50 -17.83
N LEU A 140 -35.13 -10.28 -18.96
CA LEU A 140 -35.77 -9.68 -20.12
C LEU A 140 -36.87 -10.56 -20.71
N ALA A 141 -36.67 -11.88 -20.75
CA ALA A 141 -37.67 -12.85 -21.16
C ALA A 141 -38.88 -12.87 -20.22
N MET A 142 -38.68 -12.72 -18.90
CA MET A 142 -39.78 -12.56 -17.94
C MET A 142 -40.62 -11.33 -18.25
N VAL A 143 -39.99 -10.16 -18.43
CA VAL A 143 -40.68 -8.90 -18.70
C VAL A 143 -41.45 -8.93 -20.01
N ILE A 144 -40.82 -9.42 -21.09
CA ILE A 144 -41.44 -9.49 -22.42
C ILE A 144 -42.57 -10.52 -22.43
N GLY A 145 -42.35 -11.70 -21.83
CA GLY A 145 -43.39 -12.72 -21.73
C GLY A 145 -44.62 -12.22 -20.97
N PHE A 146 -44.40 -11.48 -19.88
CA PHE A 146 -45.49 -10.89 -19.10
C PHE A 146 -46.22 -9.82 -19.91
N ALA A 147 -45.51 -8.90 -20.58
CA ALA A 147 -46.12 -7.86 -21.42
C ALA A 147 -47.00 -8.45 -22.55
N GLU A 148 -46.50 -9.47 -23.25
CA GLU A 148 -47.20 -10.06 -24.40
C GLU A 148 -48.42 -10.91 -24.01
N VAL A 149 -48.35 -11.65 -22.89
CA VAL A 149 -49.47 -12.51 -22.47
C VAL A 149 -50.57 -11.73 -21.77
N THR A 150 -50.20 -10.66 -21.05
CA THR A 150 -51.15 -9.84 -20.28
C THR A 150 -51.64 -8.59 -21.03
N GLU A 151 -51.12 -8.32 -22.23
CA GLU A 151 -51.38 -7.10 -23.01
C GLU A 151 -51.04 -5.81 -22.26
N LEU A 152 -50.11 -5.89 -21.30
CA LEU A 152 -49.63 -4.74 -20.53
C LEU A 152 -48.48 -4.05 -21.27
N THR A 153 -48.28 -2.75 -20.98
CA THR A 153 -47.08 -2.06 -21.46
C THR A 153 -45.83 -2.68 -20.82
N ARG A 154 -44.69 -2.64 -21.53
CA ARG A 154 -43.42 -3.19 -21.02
C ARG A 154 -43.01 -2.60 -19.67
N TRP A 155 -43.34 -1.32 -19.43
CA TRP A 155 -43.12 -0.66 -18.15
C TRP A 155 -43.99 -1.24 -17.03
N GLN A 156 -45.27 -1.47 -17.29
CA GLN A 156 -46.16 -2.14 -16.33
C GLN A 156 -45.70 -3.58 -16.05
N ALA A 157 -45.36 -4.35 -17.08
CA ALA A 157 -44.82 -5.70 -16.94
C ALA A 157 -43.53 -5.74 -16.09
N SER A 158 -42.62 -4.77 -16.30
CA SER A 158 -41.40 -4.62 -15.49
C SER A 158 -41.74 -4.38 -14.02
N THR A 159 -42.75 -3.56 -13.73
CA THR A 159 -43.22 -3.32 -12.36
C THR A 159 -43.77 -4.57 -11.70
N TYR A 160 -44.51 -5.42 -12.44
CA TYR A 160 -45.02 -6.69 -11.90
C TYR A 160 -43.90 -7.67 -11.55
N VAL A 161 -42.92 -7.81 -12.44
CA VAL A 161 -41.74 -8.67 -12.18
C VAL A 161 -40.94 -8.14 -10.99
N LEU A 162 -40.76 -6.83 -10.88
CA LEU A 162 -40.05 -6.20 -9.76
C LEU A 162 -40.81 -6.37 -8.43
N LEU A 163 -42.11 -6.11 -8.40
CA LEU A 163 -42.93 -6.29 -7.20
C LEU A 163 -43.02 -7.76 -6.79
N GLY A 164 -43.14 -8.68 -7.76
CA GLY A 164 -43.10 -10.12 -7.52
C GLY A 164 -41.78 -10.59 -6.91
N TRP A 165 -40.66 -10.03 -7.37
CA TRP A 165 -39.35 -10.24 -6.77
C TRP A 165 -39.23 -9.65 -5.35
N ILE A 166 -39.77 -8.46 -5.10
CA ILE A 166 -39.82 -7.87 -3.74
C ILE A 166 -40.63 -8.76 -2.79
N VAL A 167 -41.82 -9.22 -3.22
CA VAL A 167 -42.66 -10.12 -2.43
C VAL A 167 -41.94 -11.46 -2.19
N LEU A 168 -41.23 -11.99 -3.19
CA LEU A 168 -40.38 -13.18 -3.02
C LEU A 168 -39.33 -12.96 -1.93
N GLN A 169 -38.62 -11.83 -1.95
CA GLN A 169 -37.62 -11.51 -0.92
C GLN A 169 -38.22 -11.40 0.49
N VAL A 170 -39.44 -10.87 0.61
CA VAL A 170 -40.16 -10.80 1.89
C VAL A 170 -40.57 -12.21 2.34
N LEU A 171 -41.12 -13.04 1.45
CA LEU A 171 -41.51 -14.41 1.75
C LEU A 171 -40.31 -15.27 2.16
N GLU A 172 -39.20 -15.20 1.43
CA GLU A 172 -37.94 -15.92 1.75
C GLU A 172 -37.39 -15.55 3.13
N ARG A 173 -37.50 -14.27 3.53
CA ARG A 173 -36.98 -13.79 4.81
C ARG A 173 -37.93 -14.00 6.00
N THR A 174 -39.20 -14.30 5.76
CA THR A 174 -40.23 -14.47 6.81
C THR A 174 -40.63 -15.93 6.96
N ILE A 175 -41.48 -16.43 6.06
CA ILE A 175 -42.09 -17.77 6.11
C ILE A 175 -41.19 -18.82 5.42
N GLY A 176 -40.29 -18.38 4.53
CA GLY A 176 -39.39 -19.23 3.75
C GLY A 176 -38.12 -19.67 4.48
N GLN A 177 -37.74 -19.05 5.60
CA GLN A 177 -36.51 -19.42 6.34
C GLN A 177 -36.50 -20.88 6.81
N PRO A 178 -37.57 -21.44 7.41
CA PRO A 178 -37.61 -22.85 7.78
C PRO A 178 -37.41 -23.79 6.58
N LEU A 179 -37.95 -23.42 5.42
CA LEU A 179 -37.85 -24.21 4.19
C LEU A 179 -36.46 -24.12 3.55
N ALA A 180 -35.84 -22.93 3.58
CA ALA A 180 -34.45 -22.73 3.16
C ALA A 180 -33.45 -23.47 4.09
N ASN A 181 -33.72 -23.50 5.40
CA ASN A 181 -32.97 -24.28 6.37
C ASN A 181 -33.14 -25.79 6.12
N PHE A 182 -34.35 -26.24 5.82
CA PHE A 182 -34.61 -27.63 5.43
C PHE A 182 -33.90 -28.00 4.12
N GLY A 183 -33.93 -27.12 3.10
CA GLY A 183 -33.19 -27.32 1.84
C GLY A 183 -31.68 -27.40 2.06
N SER A 184 -31.13 -26.54 2.93
CA SER A 184 -29.71 -26.57 3.32
C SER A 184 -29.35 -27.84 4.07
N TRP A 185 -30.19 -28.26 5.02
CA TRP A 185 -30.04 -29.53 5.75
C TRP A 185 -30.07 -30.73 4.80
N LEU A 186 -31.04 -30.79 3.87
CA LEU A 186 -31.17 -31.88 2.91
C LEU A 186 -29.94 -31.94 1.99
N THR A 187 -29.46 -30.78 1.52
CA THR A 187 -28.27 -30.69 0.67
C THR A 187 -27.02 -31.17 1.42
N ASN A 188 -26.84 -30.76 2.68
CA ASN A 188 -25.74 -31.21 3.54
C ASN A 188 -25.83 -32.71 3.85
N PHE A 189 -27.04 -33.23 4.11
CA PHE A 189 -27.27 -34.65 4.36
C PHE A 189 -26.87 -35.50 3.14
N VAL A 190 -27.27 -35.08 1.94
CA VAL A 190 -26.97 -35.80 0.69
C VAL A 190 -25.51 -35.67 0.29
N ALA A 191 -24.92 -34.47 0.43
CA ALA A 191 -23.49 -34.27 0.26
C ALA A 191 -22.67 -35.07 1.29
N GLY A 192 -23.26 -35.26 2.48
CA GLY A 192 -22.70 -35.97 3.63
C GLY A 192 -21.52 -35.24 4.28
N VAL A 193 -21.47 -33.92 4.10
CA VAL A 193 -20.56 -32.95 4.71
C VAL A 193 -21.32 -31.64 4.89
N GLU A 194 -20.91 -30.81 5.84
CA GLU A 194 -21.44 -29.45 5.96
C GLU A 194 -20.86 -28.57 4.84
N LEU A 195 -21.70 -28.13 3.91
CA LEU A 195 -21.24 -27.38 2.75
C LEU A 195 -20.91 -25.93 3.11
N ALA A 196 -19.63 -25.56 2.99
CA ALA A 196 -19.22 -24.17 2.99
C ALA A 196 -19.66 -23.49 1.69
N THR A 197 -20.77 -22.77 1.72
CA THR A 197 -21.39 -22.10 0.54
C THR A 197 -21.03 -20.62 0.44
N ARG A 198 -20.57 -19.98 1.52
CA ARG A 198 -20.22 -18.56 1.53
C ARG A 198 -18.75 -18.36 1.14
N GLY A 199 -18.46 -17.33 0.35
CA GLY A 199 -17.10 -17.04 -0.11
C GLY A 199 -16.09 -16.62 0.98
N ARG A 200 -16.52 -16.38 2.23
CA ARG A 200 -15.60 -16.19 3.37
C ARG A 200 -15.18 -17.55 3.94
N ASP A 201 -16.16 -18.39 4.25
CA ASP A 201 -15.98 -19.74 4.77
C ASP A 201 -15.13 -20.60 3.82
N LEU A 202 -15.35 -20.44 2.50
CA LEU A 202 -14.53 -21.10 1.46
C LEU A 202 -13.04 -20.69 1.53
N ARG A 203 -12.76 -19.42 1.77
CA ARG A 203 -11.38 -18.90 1.90
C ARG A 203 -10.74 -19.29 3.22
N GLU A 204 -11.51 -19.37 4.29
CA GLU A 204 -11.04 -19.86 5.59
C GLU A 204 -10.74 -21.36 5.53
N LEU A 205 -11.58 -22.17 4.87
CA LEU A 205 -11.34 -23.59 4.66
C LEU A 205 -10.03 -23.84 3.88
N LEU A 206 -9.81 -23.09 2.80
CA LEU A 206 -8.56 -23.14 2.03
C LEU A 206 -7.32 -22.73 2.84
N ARG A 207 -7.47 -21.82 3.82
CA ARG A 207 -6.38 -21.34 4.71
C ARG A 207 -6.13 -22.24 5.92
N LEU A 208 -7.18 -22.83 6.51
CA LEU A 208 -7.07 -23.69 7.68
C LEU A 208 -6.44 -25.04 7.29
N ASP A 209 -6.82 -25.59 6.14
CA ASP A 209 -6.25 -26.82 5.61
C ASP A 209 -4.78 -26.66 5.19
N TRP A 210 -4.32 -25.43 4.98
CA TRP A 210 -2.89 -25.11 4.78
C TRP A 210 -2.08 -25.21 6.09
N LYS A 211 -2.66 -24.82 7.22
CA LYS A 211 -1.99 -24.91 8.55
C LYS A 211 -2.05 -26.32 9.15
N LEU A 212 -3.09 -27.10 8.82
CA LEU A 212 -3.31 -28.43 9.38
C LEU A 212 -2.52 -29.52 8.66
N GLN A 213 -2.26 -29.35 7.36
CA GLN A 213 -1.30 -30.17 6.62
C GLN A 213 0.05 -29.44 6.62
N ALA A 214 0.75 -29.45 7.76
CA ALA A 214 2.19 -29.24 7.75
C ALA A 214 2.75 -30.25 6.74
N PHE A 215 3.38 -29.75 5.68
CA PHE A 215 4.02 -30.55 4.65
C PHE A 215 4.82 -31.64 5.36
N PRO A 216 4.50 -32.94 5.18
CA PRO A 216 5.24 -33.99 5.87
C PRO A 216 6.71 -33.79 5.53
N SER A 217 7.56 -33.74 6.56
CA SER A 217 9.00 -33.62 6.41
C SER A 217 9.45 -34.70 5.43
N VAL A 218 9.94 -34.30 4.25
CA VAL A 218 10.60 -35.22 3.32
C VAL A 218 11.77 -35.84 4.10
N PRO A 219 11.87 -37.17 4.20
CA PRO A 219 13.02 -37.78 4.86
C PRO A 219 14.31 -37.32 4.18
N THR A 220 15.23 -36.77 4.98
CA THR A 220 16.45 -36.05 4.56
C THR A 220 17.48 -36.92 3.84
N LYS A 221 17.23 -38.22 3.68
CA LYS A 221 17.98 -39.14 2.83
C LYS A 221 17.03 -40.17 2.23
N ILE A 222 16.92 -40.17 0.90
CA ILE A 222 16.32 -41.25 0.14
C ILE A 222 17.48 -41.94 -0.58
N ASP A 223 18.13 -42.90 0.10
CA ASP A 223 19.28 -43.65 -0.45
C ASP A 223 18.85 -44.89 -1.27
N GLU A 224 17.58 -45.02 -1.67
CA GLU A 224 17.11 -46.10 -2.55
C GLU A 224 16.11 -45.58 -3.60
N PRO A 225 16.08 -46.15 -4.82
CA PRO A 225 15.13 -45.73 -5.84
C PRO A 225 13.70 -46.09 -5.39
N LEU A 226 12.96 -45.06 -4.93
CA LEU A 226 11.54 -45.06 -4.57
C LEU A 226 10.58 -45.62 -5.64
N ALA A 227 11.10 -46.03 -6.81
CA ALA A 227 10.34 -46.66 -7.89
C ALA A 227 9.81 -48.06 -7.51
N GLU A 228 10.44 -48.78 -6.57
CA GLU A 228 10.04 -50.16 -6.23
C GLU A 228 9.12 -50.28 -4.99
N ALA A 229 9.16 -49.33 -4.03
CA ALA A 229 8.40 -49.45 -2.78
C ALA A 229 6.90 -49.09 -2.90
N TYR A 230 6.48 -48.39 -3.96
CA TYR A 230 5.08 -47.96 -4.17
C TYR A 230 4.34 -48.77 -5.25
N GLY A 231 4.87 -49.94 -5.60
CA GLY A 231 4.13 -50.94 -6.34
C GLY A 231 3.21 -51.72 -5.41
N THR A 232 1.93 -51.35 -5.33
CA THR A 232 0.74 -52.25 -5.22
C THR A 232 -0.40 -51.63 -4.41
N GLN A 233 -1.28 -50.88 -5.08
CA GLN A 233 -2.72 -51.14 -5.01
C GLN A 233 -3.28 -50.82 -6.40
N ALA A 234 -3.38 -51.86 -7.24
CA ALA A 234 -4.03 -51.74 -8.53
C ALA A 234 -5.52 -51.38 -8.31
N PRO A 235 -6.12 -50.50 -9.12
CA PRO A 235 -7.57 -50.31 -9.08
C PRO A 235 -8.28 -51.65 -9.35
N LEU A 236 -9.41 -51.89 -8.69
CA LEU A 236 -10.30 -53.05 -8.86
C LEU A 236 -10.78 -53.29 -10.32
N LEU A 237 -10.48 -52.37 -11.24
CA LEU A 237 -10.84 -52.42 -12.67
C LEU A 237 -9.58 -52.40 -13.56
N PRO A 238 -9.53 -53.18 -14.65
CA PRO A 238 -8.40 -53.16 -15.60
C PRO A 238 -8.13 -51.75 -16.16
N ARG A 239 -6.87 -51.36 -16.35
CA ARG A 239 -6.46 -50.04 -16.91
C ARG A 239 -7.17 -49.70 -18.23
N LEU A 240 -7.50 -50.70 -19.05
CA LEU A 240 -8.27 -50.55 -20.29
C LEU A 240 -9.74 -50.18 -20.04
N ALA A 241 -10.40 -50.83 -19.06
CA ALA A 241 -11.78 -50.54 -18.70
C ALA A 241 -11.93 -49.11 -18.15
N GLN A 242 -10.95 -48.65 -17.36
CA GLN A 242 -10.92 -47.27 -16.86
C GLN A 242 -10.79 -46.24 -17.99
N ARG A 243 -9.93 -46.50 -18.98
CA ARG A 243 -9.79 -45.61 -20.16
C ARG A 243 -11.08 -45.59 -20.99
N LEU A 244 -11.69 -46.75 -21.22
CA LEU A 244 -12.97 -46.84 -21.95
C LEU A 244 -14.09 -46.07 -21.23
N LEU A 245 -14.18 -46.17 -19.90
CA LEU A 245 -15.14 -45.40 -19.10
C LEU A 245 -14.90 -43.89 -19.20
N ILE A 246 -13.64 -43.43 -19.18
CA ILE A 246 -13.31 -42.02 -19.34
C ILE A 246 -13.70 -41.54 -20.74
N PHE A 247 -13.37 -42.29 -21.80
CA PHE A 247 -13.75 -41.92 -23.17
C PHE A 247 -15.25 -41.94 -23.38
N LEU A 248 -15.96 -42.90 -22.79
CA LEU A 248 -17.42 -42.94 -22.80
C LEU A 248 -18.00 -41.72 -22.08
N ALA A 249 -17.47 -41.34 -20.91
CA ALA A 249 -17.93 -40.17 -20.16
C ALA A 249 -17.69 -38.86 -20.93
N VAL A 250 -16.51 -38.68 -21.54
CA VAL A 250 -16.21 -37.51 -22.38
C VAL A 250 -17.08 -37.51 -23.64
N GLY A 251 -17.31 -38.67 -24.26
CA GLY A 251 -18.20 -38.80 -25.42
C GLY A 251 -19.66 -38.46 -25.08
N LEU A 252 -20.16 -38.94 -23.93
CA LEU A 252 -21.49 -38.60 -23.41
C LEU A 252 -21.60 -37.10 -23.09
N LEU A 253 -20.57 -36.51 -22.47
CA LEU A 253 -20.53 -35.07 -22.22
C LEU A 253 -20.53 -34.28 -23.53
N GLY A 254 -19.74 -34.71 -24.54
CA GLY A 254 -19.72 -34.09 -25.86
C GLY A 254 -21.09 -34.16 -26.54
N ALA A 255 -21.73 -35.33 -26.54
CA ALA A 255 -23.08 -35.51 -27.08
C ALA A 255 -24.11 -34.64 -26.34
N LEU A 256 -24.01 -34.54 -25.01
CA LEU A 256 -24.85 -33.68 -24.18
C LEU A 256 -24.65 -32.20 -24.53
N VAL A 257 -23.41 -31.73 -24.67
CA VAL A 257 -23.12 -30.34 -25.05
C VAL A 257 -23.63 -30.04 -26.46
N ILE A 258 -23.45 -30.94 -27.43
CA ILE A 258 -24.01 -30.79 -28.78
C ILE A 258 -25.53 -30.66 -28.71
N PHE A 259 -26.18 -31.55 -27.95
CA PHE A 259 -27.63 -31.53 -27.77
C PHE A 259 -28.11 -30.22 -27.14
N LEU A 260 -27.46 -29.76 -26.06
CA LEU A 260 -27.81 -28.50 -25.38
C LEU A 260 -27.54 -27.27 -26.25
N LEU A 261 -26.52 -27.28 -27.10
CA LEU A 261 -26.20 -26.17 -28.01
C LEU A 261 -26.99 -26.20 -29.33
N SER A 262 -27.74 -27.25 -29.63
CA SER A 262 -28.52 -27.37 -30.89
C SER A 262 -29.43 -26.17 -31.17
N PRO A 263 -30.20 -25.63 -30.20
CA PRO A 263 -31.09 -24.48 -30.44
C PRO A 263 -30.31 -23.23 -30.78
N LEU A 264 -29.16 -23.04 -30.14
CA LEU A 264 -28.27 -21.92 -30.40
C LEU A 264 -27.66 -22.05 -31.81
N ARG A 265 -27.31 -23.27 -32.23
CA ARG A 265 -26.83 -23.58 -33.59
C ARG A 265 -27.88 -23.24 -34.64
N GLU A 266 -29.10 -23.76 -34.48
CA GLU A 266 -30.20 -23.56 -35.42
C GLU A 266 -30.56 -22.08 -35.57
N TRP A 267 -30.50 -21.32 -34.47
CA TRP A 267 -30.71 -19.87 -34.49
C TRP A 267 -29.56 -19.11 -35.17
N LEU A 268 -28.32 -19.25 -34.67
CA LEU A 268 -27.15 -18.55 -35.20
C LEU A 268 -26.89 -18.87 -36.67
N LEU A 269 -27.20 -20.10 -37.06
CA LEU A 269 -26.95 -20.64 -38.39
C LEU A 269 -28.27 -20.83 -39.17
N SER A 270 -29.27 -19.99 -38.94
CA SER A 270 -30.54 -20.02 -39.70
C SER A 270 -30.35 -19.86 -41.22
N TRP A 271 -29.21 -19.32 -41.66
CA TRP A 271 -28.77 -19.18 -43.05
C TRP A 271 -27.99 -20.40 -43.60
N TYR A 272 -27.69 -21.40 -42.76
CA TYR A 272 -26.87 -22.57 -43.11
C TYR A 272 -27.47 -23.43 -44.23
N SER A 273 -28.80 -23.50 -44.32
CA SER A 273 -29.49 -24.23 -45.39
C SER A 273 -29.23 -23.63 -46.79
N ASN A 274 -28.83 -22.35 -46.86
CA ASN A 274 -28.61 -21.63 -48.12
C ASN A 274 -27.16 -21.70 -48.65
N LEU A 275 -26.25 -22.37 -47.94
CA LEU A 275 -24.82 -22.44 -48.26
C LEU A 275 -24.46 -23.58 -49.23
N LEU A 276 -23.39 -23.39 -50.01
CA LEU A 276 -22.81 -24.44 -50.86
C LEU A 276 -22.13 -25.53 -50.01
N PHE A 277 -21.86 -26.71 -50.60
CA PHE A 277 -21.31 -27.86 -49.87
C PHE A 277 -20.03 -27.55 -49.08
N TYR A 278 -19.04 -26.90 -49.71
CA TYR A 278 -17.77 -26.57 -49.06
C TYR A 278 -17.91 -25.50 -47.96
N GLU A 279 -18.86 -24.58 -48.11
CA GLU A 279 -19.18 -23.57 -47.10
C GLU A 279 -19.87 -24.21 -45.89
N ARG A 280 -20.81 -25.14 -46.12
CA ARG A 280 -21.44 -25.92 -45.05
C ARG A 280 -20.42 -26.76 -44.30
N LEU A 281 -19.53 -27.44 -45.01
CA LEU A 281 -18.45 -28.21 -44.41
C LEU A 281 -17.55 -27.32 -43.54
N ALA A 282 -17.18 -26.12 -44.02
CA ALA A 282 -16.38 -25.18 -43.25
C ALA A 282 -17.11 -24.72 -41.97
N VAL A 283 -18.41 -24.42 -42.07
CA VAL A 283 -19.24 -24.03 -40.92
C VAL A 283 -19.41 -25.19 -39.93
N ASP A 284 -19.60 -26.43 -40.40
CA ASP A 284 -19.72 -27.61 -39.55
C ASP A 284 -18.41 -27.90 -38.81
N LEU A 285 -17.27 -27.82 -39.49
CA LEU A 285 -15.95 -27.98 -38.87
C LEU A 285 -15.68 -26.88 -37.83
N LEU A 286 -16.07 -25.64 -38.12
CA LEU A 286 -15.99 -24.53 -37.17
C LEU A 286 -16.87 -24.79 -35.93
N TRP A 287 -18.12 -25.24 -36.13
CA TRP A 287 -19.03 -25.56 -35.04
C TRP A 287 -18.54 -26.72 -34.18
N ILE A 288 -18.04 -27.79 -34.79
CA ILE A 288 -17.38 -28.91 -34.09
C ILE A 288 -16.18 -28.39 -33.28
N GLY A 289 -15.41 -27.47 -33.84
CA GLY A 289 -14.31 -26.79 -33.13
C GLY A 289 -14.79 -26.04 -31.88
N ILE A 290 -15.88 -25.26 -31.99
CA ILE A 290 -16.49 -24.53 -30.86
C ILE A 290 -16.96 -25.50 -29.77
N VAL A 291 -17.70 -26.55 -30.14
CA VAL A 291 -18.17 -27.57 -29.18
C VAL A 291 -16.99 -28.23 -28.47
N THR A 292 -15.95 -28.60 -29.22
CA THR A 292 -14.74 -29.22 -28.66
C THR A 292 -14.04 -28.28 -27.68
N LEU A 293 -13.96 -26.99 -28.00
CA LEU A 293 -13.40 -25.97 -27.11
C LEU A 293 -14.22 -25.82 -25.82
N VAL A 294 -15.56 -25.79 -25.91
CA VAL A 294 -16.45 -25.71 -24.74
C VAL A 294 -16.27 -26.93 -23.84
N VAL A 295 -16.26 -28.13 -24.42
CA VAL A 295 -16.02 -29.37 -23.66
C VAL A 295 -14.65 -29.34 -23.00
N ALA A 296 -13.60 -28.92 -23.71
CA ALA A 296 -12.26 -28.80 -23.17
C ALA A 296 -12.20 -27.77 -22.02
N ALA A 297 -12.88 -26.64 -22.14
CA ALA A 297 -12.94 -25.60 -21.11
C ALA A 297 -13.64 -26.09 -19.83
N ILE A 298 -14.76 -26.83 -19.96
CA ILE A 298 -15.47 -27.42 -18.81
C ILE A 298 -14.63 -28.50 -18.12
N ILE A 299 -13.86 -29.29 -18.87
CA ILE A 299 -13.00 -30.35 -18.32
C ILE A 299 -11.72 -29.78 -17.68
N ALA A 300 -11.19 -28.65 -18.19
CA ALA A 300 -9.91 -28.08 -17.76
C ALA A 300 -9.70 -27.99 -16.23
N PRO A 301 -10.66 -27.48 -15.41
CA PRO A 301 -10.48 -27.41 -13.97
C PRO A 301 -10.58 -28.77 -13.24
N LEU A 302 -11.13 -29.82 -13.86
CA LEU A 302 -11.44 -31.09 -13.18
C LEU A 302 -10.18 -31.83 -12.68
N GLU A 303 -9.02 -31.64 -13.33
CA GLU A 303 -7.74 -32.19 -12.84
C GLU A 303 -7.40 -31.62 -11.46
N ALA A 304 -7.50 -30.29 -11.29
CA ALA A 304 -7.21 -29.65 -10.01
C ALA A 304 -8.32 -29.86 -8.97
N LEU A 305 -9.58 -29.83 -9.39
CA LEU A 305 -10.71 -30.05 -8.50
C LEU A 305 -10.77 -31.49 -7.97
N GLY A 306 -10.51 -32.49 -8.82
CA GLY A 306 -10.43 -33.89 -8.41
C GLY A 306 -9.26 -34.16 -7.47
N TRP A 307 -8.11 -33.49 -7.68
CA TRP A 307 -6.96 -33.55 -6.79
C TRP A 307 -7.32 -33.01 -5.41
N TRP A 308 -7.92 -31.83 -5.35
CA TRP A 308 -8.38 -31.21 -4.11
C TRP A 308 -9.42 -32.06 -3.36
N ALA A 309 -10.35 -32.66 -4.10
CA ALA A 309 -11.41 -33.51 -3.55
C ALA A 309 -10.91 -34.89 -3.10
N GLY A 310 -9.64 -35.24 -3.35
CA GLY A 310 -9.06 -36.54 -3.02
C GLY A 310 -9.54 -37.69 -3.92
N TRP A 311 -10.14 -37.39 -5.08
CA TRP A 311 -10.69 -38.40 -5.98
C TRP A 311 -9.63 -39.27 -6.66
N TYR A 312 -8.36 -38.83 -6.65
CA TYR A 312 -7.23 -39.57 -7.19
C TYR A 312 -6.48 -40.43 -6.15
N GLY A 313 -6.96 -40.50 -4.89
CA GLY A 313 -6.33 -41.24 -3.78
C GLY A 313 -5.07 -40.56 -3.23
N ASP A 314 -4.30 -41.25 -2.37
CA ASP A 314 -3.02 -40.80 -1.78
C ASP A 314 -1.87 -40.69 -2.80
N ARG A 315 -2.17 -40.43 -4.07
CA ARG A 315 -1.16 -40.17 -5.13
C ARG A 315 -0.42 -38.84 -4.95
N LEU A 316 -0.47 -38.25 -3.75
CA LEU A 316 0.32 -37.08 -3.36
C LEU A 316 1.83 -37.34 -3.46
N ASP A 317 2.24 -38.61 -3.38
CA ASP A 317 3.63 -39.05 -3.56
C ASP A 317 4.20 -38.76 -4.96
N ALA A 318 3.35 -38.51 -5.98
CA ALA A 318 3.84 -38.15 -7.31
C ALA A 318 4.62 -36.81 -7.35
N THR A 319 4.36 -35.90 -6.39
CA THR A 319 5.06 -34.62 -6.29
C THR A 319 6.43 -34.74 -5.61
N THR A 320 6.60 -35.68 -4.68
CA THR A 320 7.88 -36.04 -4.04
C THR A 320 8.76 -36.89 -4.95
N ILE A 321 8.18 -37.67 -5.87
CA ILE A 321 8.94 -38.48 -6.85
C ILE A 321 9.64 -37.60 -7.91
N HIS A 322 9.17 -36.37 -8.16
CA HIS A 322 9.71 -35.48 -9.20
C HIS A 322 9.81 -34.01 -8.77
N PRO A 323 10.82 -33.65 -7.95
CA PRO A 323 10.99 -32.34 -7.32
C PRO A 323 11.53 -31.21 -8.24
N GLY A 324 11.70 -31.48 -9.54
CA GLY A 324 12.46 -30.59 -10.45
C GLY A 324 13.95 -30.88 -10.41
N ILE A 325 14.72 -30.18 -11.24
CA ILE A 325 16.16 -30.42 -11.43
C ILE A 325 16.92 -29.14 -11.02
N LEU A 326 17.86 -29.27 -10.09
CA LEU A 326 18.93 -28.28 -9.89
C LEU A 326 19.83 -28.32 -11.12
N THR A 327 20.08 -27.17 -11.73
CA THR A 327 20.96 -27.08 -12.90
C THR A 327 22.40 -27.46 -12.57
N THR A 328 22.88 -27.13 -11.36
CA THR A 328 24.17 -27.55 -10.80
C THR A 328 24.00 -28.32 -9.48
N PRO A 329 24.72 -29.44 -9.28
CA PRO A 329 24.65 -30.20 -8.04
C PRO A 329 25.26 -29.41 -6.88
N VAL A 330 24.64 -29.49 -5.69
CA VAL A 330 25.11 -28.80 -4.47
C VAL A 330 26.53 -29.24 -4.12
N VAL A 331 27.48 -28.30 -4.10
CA VAL A 331 28.83 -28.53 -3.56
C VAL A 331 28.75 -28.43 -2.03
N ASP A 332 29.22 -29.47 -1.34
CA ASP A 332 29.14 -29.57 0.12
C ASP A 332 29.93 -28.42 0.79
N GLY A 333 29.25 -27.64 1.64
CA GLY A 333 29.84 -26.52 2.39
C GLY A 333 29.54 -25.11 1.87
N GLN A 334 28.89 -24.93 0.71
CA GLN A 334 28.53 -23.60 0.19
C GLN A 334 27.07 -23.24 0.53
N ALA A 335 26.90 -22.21 1.36
CA ALA A 335 25.59 -21.69 1.77
C ALA A 335 24.92 -20.94 0.61
N ALA A 336 23.64 -21.21 0.35
CA ALA A 336 22.88 -20.47 -0.65
C ALA A 336 22.52 -19.08 -0.13
N SER A 337 22.56 -18.06 -1.00
CA SER A 337 22.04 -16.72 -0.69
C SER A 337 20.63 -16.50 -1.26
N ARG A 338 20.23 -17.25 -2.30
CA ARG A 338 18.92 -17.11 -2.97
C ARG A 338 18.54 -18.38 -3.74
N TYR A 339 17.23 -18.63 -3.84
CA TYR A 339 16.66 -19.63 -4.75
C TYR A 339 15.92 -18.97 -5.91
N VAL A 340 16.03 -19.55 -7.10
CA VAL A 340 15.37 -19.12 -8.33
C VAL A 340 14.60 -20.29 -8.92
N VAL A 341 13.33 -20.09 -9.27
CA VAL A 341 12.48 -21.12 -9.89
C VAL A 341 11.96 -20.62 -11.23
N TYR A 342 12.20 -21.38 -12.29
CA TYR A 342 11.73 -21.05 -13.64
C TYR A 342 10.42 -21.77 -14.00
N LEU A 343 9.43 -21.02 -14.47
CA LEU A 343 8.13 -21.50 -14.94
C LEU A 343 7.89 -21.11 -16.41
N ASP A 344 7.83 -22.13 -17.27
CA ASP A 344 7.78 -21.98 -18.73
C ASP A 344 6.41 -21.53 -19.27
N GLY A 345 6.40 -21.08 -20.54
CA GLY A 345 5.23 -20.65 -21.29
C GLY A 345 4.33 -21.79 -21.77
N ILE A 346 3.21 -21.41 -22.40
CA ILE A 346 2.11 -22.32 -22.79
C ILE A 346 2.51 -23.42 -23.78
N GLY A 347 3.71 -23.36 -24.36
CA GLY A 347 4.26 -24.37 -25.25
C GLY A 347 4.79 -25.62 -24.54
N GLN A 348 4.86 -25.66 -23.21
CA GLN A 348 5.43 -26.77 -22.46
C GLN A 348 4.47 -27.99 -22.43
N SER A 349 4.97 -29.16 -22.80
CA SER A 349 4.23 -30.44 -22.83
C SER A 349 4.87 -31.55 -21.98
N ASN A 350 6.17 -31.44 -21.74
CA ASN A 350 7.02 -32.36 -20.99
C ASN A 350 7.88 -31.56 -19.99
N ARG A 351 8.82 -32.22 -19.30
CA ARG A 351 9.71 -31.57 -18.32
C ARG A 351 10.90 -30.87 -18.96
N GLU A 352 11.32 -31.32 -20.13
CA GLU A 352 12.38 -30.70 -20.93
C GLU A 352 11.88 -29.39 -21.52
N HIS A 353 12.72 -28.35 -21.53
CA HIS A 353 12.34 -27.08 -22.12
C HIS A 353 12.59 -27.07 -23.63
N LEU A 354 12.03 -26.08 -24.31
CA LEU A 354 12.38 -25.83 -25.72
C LEU A 354 13.87 -25.45 -25.83
N PRO A 355 14.56 -25.77 -26.94
CA PRO A 355 16.01 -25.52 -27.06
C PRO A 355 16.43 -24.07 -26.79
N THR A 356 15.59 -23.10 -27.15
CA THR A 356 15.84 -21.67 -26.88
C THR A 356 15.72 -21.31 -25.40
N VAL A 357 14.83 -21.98 -24.67
CA VAL A 357 14.63 -21.79 -23.23
C VAL A 357 15.73 -22.50 -22.44
N GLU A 358 16.12 -23.72 -22.83
CA GLU A 358 17.29 -24.40 -22.24
C GLU A 358 18.55 -23.54 -22.41
N ARG A 359 18.81 -23.02 -23.61
CA ARG A 359 19.93 -22.09 -23.84
C ARG A 359 19.89 -20.88 -22.90
N PHE A 360 18.73 -20.25 -22.73
CA PHE A 360 18.58 -19.13 -21.80
C PHE A 360 18.91 -19.54 -20.35
N LEU A 361 18.44 -20.69 -19.89
CA LEU A 361 18.69 -21.15 -18.51
C LEU A 361 20.17 -21.51 -18.30
N ASP A 362 20.78 -22.18 -19.27
CA ASP A 362 22.19 -22.58 -19.20
C ASP A 362 23.11 -21.34 -19.25
N GLU A 363 22.80 -20.34 -20.08
CA GLU A 363 23.55 -19.08 -20.13
C GLU A 363 23.31 -18.21 -18.88
N LEU A 364 22.10 -18.20 -18.33
CA LEU A 364 21.78 -17.47 -17.11
C LEU A 364 22.57 -18.01 -15.91
N GLU A 365 22.68 -19.33 -15.79
CA GLU A 365 23.45 -19.96 -14.72
C GLU A 365 24.93 -19.57 -14.78
N VAL A 366 25.54 -19.51 -15.97
CA VAL A 366 26.95 -19.10 -16.14
C VAL A 366 27.20 -17.66 -15.67
N ILE A 367 26.19 -16.79 -15.74
CA ILE A 367 26.28 -15.36 -15.35
C ILE A 367 26.01 -15.17 -13.86
N LEU A 368 25.27 -16.08 -13.21
CA LEU A 368 24.90 -15.96 -11.81
C LEU A 368 26.03 -16.46 -10.89
N PRO A 369 26.22 -15.84 -9.71
CA PRO A 369 27.10 -16.35 -8.68
C PRO A 369 26.73 -17.76 -8.20
N ASP A 370 27.75 -18.55 -7.80
CA ASP A 370 27.61 -19.96 -7.38
C ASP A 370 26.74 -20.17 -6.12
N ASP A 371 26.49 -19.12 -5.33
CA ASP A 371 25.62 -19.16 -4.15
C ASP A 371 24.12 -18.97 -4.48
N ILE A 372 23.77 -18.78 -5.75
CA ILE A 372 22.38 -18.67 -6.23
C ILE A 372 21.94 -19.99 -6.87
N ARG A 373 20.90 -20.62 -6.32
CA ARG A 373 20.42 -21.93 -6.78
C ARG A 373 19.25 -21.80 -7.74
N VAL A 374 19.40 -22.29 -8.97
CA VAL A 374 18.35 -22.29 -10.02
C VAL A 374 17.69 -23.67 -10.14
N ILE A 375 16.36 -23.71 -10.05
CA ILE A 375 15.54 -24.92 -10.19
C ILE A 375 14.73 -24.84 -11.48
N LYS A 376 14.92 -25.81 -12.38
CA LYS A 376 14.18 -25.97 -13.65
C LYS A 376 13.37 -27.28 -13.70
N GLY A 377 12.57 -27.45 -14.75
CA GLY A 377 11.78 -28.68 -14.96
C GLY A 377 10.51 -28.83 -14.11
N ILE A 378 10.07 -27.75 -13.44
CA ILE A 378 8.74 -27.70 -12.79
C ILE A 378 7.68 -27.39 -13.85
N MET A 379 6.61 -28.18 -13.90
CA MET A 379 5.53 -27.98 -14.87
C MET A 379 4.43 -27.04 -14.31
N PRO A 380 4.34 -25.78 -14.76
CA PRO A 380 3.37 -24.81 -14.24
C PRO A 380 1.93 -25.13 -14.64
N TYR A 381 1.74 -26.03 -15.63
CA TYR A 381 0.42 -26.42 -16.14
C TYR A 381 -0.07 -27.80 -15.63
N SER A 382 0.51 -28.34 -14.54
CA SER A 382 0.02 -29.56 -13.88
C SER A 382 0.19 -29.50 -12.36
N VAL A 383 -0.93 -29.62 -11.62
CA VAL A 383 -0.91 -29.69 -10.14
C VAL A 383 -0.25 -30.96 -9.58
N MET A 384 -0.02 -31.97 -10.43
CA MET A 384 0.63 -33.24 -10.07
C MET A 384 2.06 -33.33 -10.62
N ASN A 385 2.58 -32.27 -11.27
CA ASN A 385 3.84 -32.29 -12.01
C ASN A 385 3.99 -33.48 -13.02
N ASN A 386 2.86 -33.91 -13.60
CA ASN A 386 2.79 -35.09 -14.47
C ASN A 386 2.73 -34.68 -15.96
N PRO A 387 3.68 -35.12 -16.80
CA PRO A 387 3.73 -34.73 -18.21
C PRO A 387 2.52 -35.22 -19.02
N LEU A 388 2.26 -34.57 -20.16
CA LEU A 388 1.19 -34.99 -21.07
C LEU A 388 1.45 -36.39 -21.68
N THR A 389 2.72 -36.75 -21.79
CA THR A 389 3.24 -38.02 -22.31
C THR A 389 3.33 -39.13 -21.26
N GLY A 390 3.05 -38.81 -19.98
CA GLY A 390 3.05 -39.72 -18.84
C GLY A 390 1.84 -40.65 -18.78
N GLU A 391 1.40 -41.06 -17.58
CA GLU A 391 0.24 -41.95 -17.41
C GLU A 391 -1.11 -41.21 -17.58
N ARG A 392 -1.42 -40.74 -18.80
CA ARG A 392 -2.69 -40.08 -19.15
C ARG A 392 -3.49 -40.86 -20.23
N PRO A 393 -4.83 -40.74 -20.30
CA PRO A 393 -5.66 -41.44 -21.30
C PRO A 393 -5.25 -41.19 -22.76
N LEU A 394 -4.73 -40.00 -23.08
CA LEU A 394 -4.29 -39.58 -24.42
C LEU A 394 -2.76 -39.58 -24.60
N ALA A 395 -1.99 -40.23 -23.72
CA ALA A 395 -0.53 -40.15 -23.74
C ALA A 395 0.11 -40.59 -25.07
N ALA A 396 -0.47 -41.57 -25.77
CA ALA A 396 0.03 -42.02 -27.08
C ALA A 396 -0.11 -40.95 -28.17
N LEU A 397 -1.23 -40.20 -28.16
CA LEU A 397 -1.43 -39.05 -29.03
C LEU A 397 -0.38 -37.98 -28.73
N TRP A 398 -0.17 -37.65 -27.45
CA TRP A 398 0.81 -36.63 -27.05
C TRP A 398 2.25 -37.01 -27.44
N ARG A 399 2.65 -38.28 -27.27
CA ARG A 399 3.97 -38.77 -27.73
C ARG A 399 4.11 -38.68 -29.25
N LEU A 400 3.04 -38.94 -30.01
CA LEU A 400 3.03 -38.73 -31.46
C LEU A 400 3.17 -37.24 -31.81
N THR A 401 2.44 -36.35 -31.11
CA THR A 401 2.55 -34.90 -31.32
C THR A 401 3.96 -34.37 -31.04
N GLU A 402 4.63 -34.89 -30.00
CA GLU A 402 5.99 -34.50 -29.62
C GLU A 402 7.03 -34.92 -30.68
N ARG A 403 6.96 -36.17 -31.16
CA ARG A 403 7.81 -36.66 -32.26
C ARG A 403 7.66 -35.83 -33.53
N LEU A 404 6.44 -35.42 -33.88
CA LEU A 404 6.15 -34.63 -35.06
C LEU A 404 6.51 -33.14 -34.89
N ARG A 405 6.44 -32.62 -33.66
CA ARG A 405 6.84 -31.24 -33.32
C ARG A 405 8.34 -31.04 -33.46
N LEU A 406 9.15 -31.99 -32.98
CA LEU A 406 10.62 -31.97 -33.14
C LEU A 406 11.06 -32.02 -34.62
N GLN A 407 10.18 -32.50 -35.52
CA GLN A 407 10.43 -32.57 -36.96
C GLN A 407 9.83 -31.39 -37.75
N ASN A 408 9.26 -30.38 -37.10
CA ASN A 408 8.67 -29.17 -37.72
C ASN A 408 7.52 -29.45 -38.74
N ARG A 409 6.88 -30.63 -38.70
CA ARG A 409 5.95 -31.10 -39.75
C ARG A 409 4.45 -30.96 -39.44
N ALA A 410 4.03 -30.49 -38.26
CA ALA A 410 2.61 -30.48 -37.88
C ALA A 410 2.17 -29.26 -37.02
N PHE A 411 1.99 -28.10 -37.67
CA PHE A 411 1.50 -26.85 -37.05
C PHE A 411 0.18 -27.01 -36.27
N LEU A 412 -0.76 -27.83 -36.78
CA LEU A 412 -2.09 -28.00 -36.17
C LEU A 412 -2.06 -28.77 -34.83
N LEU A 413 -1.10 -29.69 -34.65
CA LEU A 413 -1.01 -30.50 -33.42
C LEU A 413 -0.36 -29.72 -32.26
N SER A 414 0.57 -28.80 -32.54
CA SER A 414 1.13 -27.88 -31.53
C SER A 414 0.10 -26.87 -31.01
N VAL A 415 -0.88 -26.48 -31.82
CA VAL A 415 -1.97 -25.57 -31.41
C VAL A 415 -2.81 -26.20 -30.30
N LEU A 416 -3.01 -27.52 -30.29
CA LEU A 416 -3.81 -28.20 -29.26
C LEU A 416 -3.17 -28.14 -27.86
N VAL A 417 -1.84 -28.27 -27.77
CA VAL A 417 -1.11 -28.11 -26.49
C VAL A 417 -1.27 -26.70 -25.97
N ASN A 418 -1.02 -25.70 -26.83
CA ASN A 418 -1.13 -24.29 -26.48
C ASN A 418 -2.55 -23.95 -26.01
N LEU A 419 -3.58 -24.44 -26.72
CA LEU A 419 -4.99 -24.22 -26.37
C LEU A 419 -5.32 -24.81 -25.00
N ARG A 420 -4.88 -26.04 -24.71
CA ARG A 420 -5.05 -26.66 -23.39
C ARG A 420 -4.38 -25.83 -22.30
N ASN A 421 -3.14 -25.37 -22.52
CA ASN A 421 -2.41 -24.60 -21.52
C ASN A 421 -2.99 -23.19 -21.34
N ILE A 422 -3.54 -22.55 -22.38
CA ILE A 422 -4.32 -21.31 -22.26
C ILE A 422 -5.55 -21.50 -21.36
N LEU A 423 -6.28 -22.61 -21.50
CA LEU A 423 -7.39 -22.93 -20.61
C LEU A 423 -6.92 -23.10 -19.16
N VAL A 424 -5.73 -23.65 -18.94
CA VAL A 424 -5.15 -23.76 -17.59
C VAL A 424 -4.74 -22.40 -17.03
N VAL A 425 -4.20 -21.49 -17.85
CA VAL A 425 -3.97 -20.09 -17.45
C VAL A 425 -5.30 -19.43 -17.05
N ALA A 426 -6.38 -19.68 -17.79
CA ALA A 426 -7.72 -19.21 -17.42
C ALA A 426 -8.21 -19.83 -16.09
N VAL A 427 -7.94 -21.12 -15.84
CA VAL A 427 -8.22 -21.78 -14.55
C VAL A 427 -7.46 -21.10 -13.41
N SER A 428 -6.17 -20.81 -13.58
CA SER A 428 -5.34 -20.10 -12.60
C SER A 428 -5.85 -18.68 -12.31
N ALA A 429 -6.32 -17.97 -13.34
CA ALA A 429 -6.81 -16.59 -13.24
C ALA A 429 -8.23 -16.48 -12.65
N ASP A 430 -9.06 -17.52 -12.82
CA ASP A 430 -10.43 -17.57 -12.32
C ASP A 430 -10.45 -17.60 -10.78
N GLN A 431 -11.26 -16.72 -10.16
CA GLN A 431 -11.34 -16.62 -8.69
C GLN A 431 -11.97 -17.84 -8.01
N ARG A 432 -12.69 -18.67 -8.77
CA ARG A 432 -13.34 -19.90 -8.29
C ARG A 432 -12.34 -21.05 -8.29
N TYR A 433 -11.68 -21.29 -9.42
CA TYR A 433 -10.79 -22.45 -9.61
C TYR A 433 -9.34 -22.18 -9.23
N GLY A 434 -8.87 -20.95 -9.43
CA GLY A 434 -7.49 -20.52 -9.24
C GLY A 434 -6.93 -20.82 -7.85
N PRO A 435 -7.62 -20.51 -6.73
CA PRO A 435 -7.11 -20.79 -5.40
C PRO A 435 -6.71 -22.26 -5.18
N ILE A 436 -7.47 -23.21 -5.74
CA ILE A 436 -7.16 -24.63 -5.67
C ILE A 436 -5.98 -24.97 -6.58
N TYR A 437 -6.06 -24.54 -7.85
CA TYR A 437 -5.03 -24.82 -8.84
C TYR A 437 -3.66 -24.28 -8.42
N ASN A 438 -3.61 -23.00 -8.06
CA ASN A 438 -2.39 -22.29 -7.70
C ASN A 438 -1.79 -22.83 -6.40
N ARG A 439 -2.61 -23.26 -5.43
CA ARG A 439 -2.10 -23.99 -4.25
C ARG A 439 -1.43 -25.30 -4.63
N GLY A 440 -2.02 -26.07 -5.55
CA GLY A 440 -1.43 -27.32 -6.04
C GLY A 440 -0.07 -27.10 -6.72
N VAL A 441 0.08 -26.05 -7.52
CA VAL A 441 1.39 -25.72 -8.13
C VAL A 441 2.38 -25.18 -7.08
N ALA A 442 1.92 -24.36 -6.12
CA ALA A 442 2.75 -23.89 -5.01
C ALA A 442 3.30 -25.06 -4.18
N GLN A 443 2.49 -26.11 -3.96
CA GLN A 443 2.90 -27.34 -3.28
C GLN A 443 4.05 -28.02 -4.03
N VAL A 444 3.99 -28.11 -5.36
CA VAL A 444 5.05 -28.70 -6.19
C VAL A 444 6.35 -27.90 -6.03
N ILE A 445 6.26 -26.56 -6.09
CA ILE A 445 7.42 -25.67 -5.94
C ILE A 445 8.03 -25.80 -4.53
N TYR A 446 7.18 -25.78 -3.50
CA TYR A 446 7.62 -25.96 -2.12
C TYR A 446 8.35 -27.29 -1.92
N ASN A 447 7.77 -28.40 -2.39
CA ASN A 447 8.40 -29.71 -2.29
C ASN A 447 9.74 -29.75 -3.04
N GLY A 448 9.83 -29.10 -4.20
CA GLY A 448 11.08 -28.95 -4.95
C GLY A 448 12.14 -28.16 -4.17
N LEU A 449 11.77 -27.05 -3.54
CA LEU A 449 12.68 -26.24 -2.71
C LEU A 449 13.22 -27.02 -1.52
N ILE A 450 12.35 -27.71 -0.76
CA ILE A 450 12.77 -28.52 0.39
C ILE A 450 13.67 -29.67 -0.04
N TYR A 451 13.34 -30.36 -1.13
CA TYR A 451 14.17 -31.43 -1.68
C TYR A 451 15.58 -30.93 -2.05
N HIS A 452 15.68 -29.72 -2.58
CA HIS A 452 16.95 -29.09 -2.99
C HIS A 452 17.64 -28.29 -1.87
N GLY A 453 17.25 -28.52 -0.60
CA GLY A 453 17.97 -28.05 0.58
C GLY A 453 17.58 -26.65 1.08
N TYR A 454 16.38 -26.17 0.78
CA TYR A 454 15.86 -24.93 1.35
C TYR A 454 15.59 -25.08 2.86
N ASP A 455 16.22 -24.24 3.69
CA ASP A 455 16.05 -24.25 5.15
C ASP A 455 14.89 -23.35 5.59
N LEU A 456 13.92 -23.93 6.30
CA LEU A 456 12.76 -23.21 6.84
C LEU A 456 13.09 -22.37 8.08
N ASN A 457 14.19 -22.68 8.79
CA ASN A 457 14.61 -21.92 9.97
C ASN A 457 15.37 -20.64 9.58
N HIS A 458 15.98 -20.64 8.39
CA HIS A 458 16.73 -19.52 7.83
C HIS A 458 16.15 -19.16 6.45
N PRO A 459 14.98 -18.48 6.41
CA PRO A 459 14.27 -18.23 5.15
C PRO A 459 15.10 -17.33 4.22
N LEU A 460 15.48 -17.89 3.06
CA LEU A 460 16.23 -17.20 2.01
C LEU A 460 15.29 -16.59 0.96
N PRO A 461 15.67 -15.49 0.29
CA PRO A 461 14.90 -14.93 -0.81
C PRO A 461 14.61 -15.94 -1.93
N LEU A 462 13.38 -15.89 -2.47
CA LEU A 462 12.94 -16.71 -3.59
C LEU A 462 12.57 -15.80 -4.79
N THR A 463 13.07 -16.13 -5.97
CA THR A 463 12.68 -15.45 -7.22
C THR A 463 11.96 -16.41 -8.16
N LEU A 464 10.75 -16.04 -8.58
CA LEU A 464 9.98 -16.79 -9.57
C LEU A 464 10.14 -16.13 -10.94
N ILE A 465 10.72 -16.85 -11.91
CA ILE A 465 10.82 -16.38 -13.29
C ILE A 465 9.70 -17.04 -14.10
N GLY A 466 8.80 -16.24 -14.66
CA GLY A 466 7.65 -16.74 -15.43
C GLY A 466 7.66 -16.23 -16.86
N TYR A 467 7.69 -17.13 -17.84
CA TYR A 467 7.56 -16.78 -19.26
C TYR A 467 6.12 -16.91 -19.76
N SER A 468 5.59 -15.87 -20.42
CA SER A 468 4.25 -15.91 -21.03
C SER A 468 3.15 -16.31 -20.02
N GLY A 469 2.42 -17.40 -20.24
CA GLY A 469 1.46 -17.96 -19.27
C GLY A 469 2.08 -18.34 -17.92
N GLY A 470 3.37 -18.67 -17.86
CA GLY A 470 4.12 -18.93 -16.63
C GLY A 470 4.22 -17.70 -15.73
N GLY A 471 4.10 -16.48 -16.28
CA GLY A 471 3.97 -15.25 -15.51
C GLY A 471 2.71 -15.20 -14.65
N GLN A 472 1.56 -15.64 -15.17
CA GLN A 472 0.32 -15.78 -14.40
C GLN A 472 0.51 -16.76 -13.24
N ILE A 473 1.09 -17.93 -13.54
CA ILE A 473 1.28 -18.98 -12.54
C ILE A 473 2.24 -18.49 -11.45
N SER A 474 3.38 -17.90 -11.81
CA SER A 474 4.36 -17.30 -10.89
C SER A 474 3.70 -16.29 -9.95
N ALA A 475 2.93 -15.35 -10.50
CA ALA A 475 2.21 -14.37 -9.72
C ALA A 475 1.18 -15.01 -8.78
N ALA A 476 0.48 -16.03 -9.25
CA ALA A 476 -0.64 -16.62 -8.52
C ALA A 476 -0.21 -17.62 -7.41
N VAL A 477 0.97 -18.25 -7.54
CA VAL A 477 1.53 -19.13 -6.49
C VAL A 477 2.26 -18.38 -5.40
N ALA A 478 2.83 -17.20 -5.71
CA ALA A 478 3.67 -16.44 -4.78
C ALA A 478 3.02 -16.14 -3.41
N PRO A 479 1.73 -15.75 -3.30
CA PRO A 479 1.09 -15.53 -2.00
C PRO A 479 1.11 -16.78 -1.10
N PHE A 480 0.91 -17.96 -1.69
CA PHE A 480 0.92 -19.23 -0.96
C PHE A 480 2.34 -19.60 -0.51
N LEU A 481 3.33 -19.40 -1.38
CA LEU A 481 4.74 -19.66 -1.06
C LEU A 481 5.27 -18.70 0.01
N ARG A 482 4.86 -17.43 0.00
CA ARG A 482 5.23 -16.47 1.06
C ARG A 482 4.70 -16.91 2.41
N ASP A 483 3.42 -17.30 2.46
CA ASP A 483 2.79 -17.81 3.68
C ASP A 483 3.45 -19.13 4.15
N ALA A 484 4.01 -19.91 3.22
CA ALA A 484 4.72 -21.18 3.48
C ALA A 484 6.11 -21.01 4.06
N LEU A 485 6.92 -20.20 3.37
CA LEU A 485 8.36 -20.09 3.58
C LEU A 485 8.69 -18.96 4.56
N ASN A 486 7.75 -18.04 4.81
CA ASN A 486 7.97 -16.80 5.53
C ASN A 486 9.19 -16.03 4.98
N ALA A 487 9.33 -16.04 3.65
CA ALA A 487 10.49 -15.54 2.92
C ALA A 487 10.10 -14.43 1.94
N PRO A 488 11.02 -13.50 1.61
CA PRO A 488 10.78 -12.49 0.58
C PRO A 488 10.71 -13.15 -0.80
N ILE A 489 9.68 -12.81 -1.58
CA ILE A 489 9.45 -13.35 -2.92
C ILE A 489 9.43 -12.24 -3.97
N ASP A 490 10.35 -12.34 -4.92
CA ASP A 490 10.39 -11.53 -6.14
C ASP A 490 9.81 -12.31 -7.33
N ILE A 491 9.20 -11.60 -8.29
CA ILE A 491 8.76 -12.19 -9.55
C ILE A 491 9.42 -11.46 -10.72
N ILE A 492 10.00 -12.22 -11.63
CA ILE A 492 10.47 -11.73 -12.94
C ILE A 492 9.53 -12.30 -14.01
N SER A 493 8.73 -11.43 -14.61
CA SER A 493 7.75 -11.78 -15.64
C SER A 493 8.29 -11.41 -17.02
N LEU A 494 8.54 -12.43 -17.85
CA LEU A 494 9.06 -12.31 -19.22
C LEU A 494 7.89 -12.37 -20.21
N GLY A 495 7.43 -11.21 -20.69
CA GLY A 495 6.23 -11.11 -21.55
C GLY A 495 4.96 -11.71 -20.92
N GLY A 496 4.90 -11.75 -19.59
CA GLY A 496 3.90 -12.57 -18.88
C GLY A 496 2.47 -12.02 -18.94
N VAL A 497 1.50 -12.92 -19.10
CA VAL A 497 0.07 -12.59 -19.18
C VAL A 497 -0.58 -12.74 -17.81
N ILE A 498 -0.50 -11.70 -16.96
CA ILE A 498 -0.94 -11.77 -15.55
C ILE A 498 -2.36 -11.21 -15.39
N SER A 499 -3.18 -11.82 -14.52
CA SER A 499 -4.53 -11.37 -14.17
C SER A 499 -4.50 -10.32 -13.06
N GLY A 500 -5.43 -9.36 -13.14
CA GLY A 500 -5.61 -8.34 -12.09
C GLY A 500 -6.17 -8.85 -10.76
N SER A 501 -6.60 -10.12 -10.70
CA SER A 501 -7.17 -10.77 -9.53
C SER A 501 -6.14 -11.34 -8.55
N VAL A 502 -4.88 -11.45 -8.96
CA VAL A 502 -3.79 -12.04 -8.18
C VAL A 502 -3.30 -11.06 -7.11
N ASN A 503 -3.10 -11.53 -5.88
CA ASN A 503 -2.67 -10.69 -4.74
C ASN A 503 -1.18 -10.29 -4.80
N LEU A 504 -0.81 -9.48 -5.78
CA LEU A 504 0.55 -8.94 -5.94
C LEU A 504 1.00 -8.04 -4.78
N LEU A 505 0.10 -7.63 -3.89
CA LEU A 505 0.49 -6.87 -2.69
C LEU A 505 1.30 -7.71 -1.70
N SER A 506 1.16 -9.03 -1.78
CA SER A 506 1.89 -9.99 -0.95
C SER A 506 3.25 -10.38 -1.51
N VAL A 507 3.68 -9.89 -2.68
CA VAL A 507 5.06 -10.11 -3.14
C VAL A 507 5.93 -8.92 -2.78
N GLU A 508 7.25 -9.09 -2.74
CA GLU A 508 8.16 -7.96 -2.54
C GLU A 508 8.14 -7.08 -3.79
N HIS A 509 8.42 -7.69 -4.95
CA HIS A 509 8.34 -6.96 -6.21
C HIS A 509 7.98 -7.83 -7.41
N LEU A 510 7.33 -7.22 -8.41
CA LEU A 510 7.11 -7.79 -9.74
C LEU A 510 7.87 -6.96 -10.78
N TYR A 511 8.95 -7.52 -11.33
CA TYR A 511 9.66 -6.98 -12.48
C TYR A 511 9.02 -7.54 -13.76
N HIS A 512 8.42 -6.68 -14.58
CA HIS A 512 7.70 -7.08 -15.78
C HIS A 512 8.44 -6.61 -17.03
N LEU A 513 9.18 -7.52 -17.67
CA LEU A 513 9.98 -7.27 -18.87
C LEU A 513 9.11 -7.48 -20.11
N VAL A 514 8.96 -6.45 -20.94
CA VAL A 514 8.07 -6.47 -22.10
C VAL A 514 8.65 -5.67 -23.27
N GLY A 515 8.52 -6.19 -24.48
CA GLY A 515 8.94 -5.52 -25.71
C GLY A 515 7.78 -4.80 -26.42
N ASN A 516 8.11 -3.76 -27.18
CA ASN A 516 7.15 -2.96 -27.96
C ASN A 516 6.53 -3.71 -29.14
N LYS A 517 6.95 -4.94 -29.44
CA LYS A 517 6.30 -5.80 -30.44
C LYS A 517 5.64 -7.04 -29.83
N ASP A 518 5.60 -7.15 -28.50
CA ASP A 518 4.89 -8.22 -27.81
C ASP A 518 3.36 -7.99 -27.88
N SER A 519 2.69 -8.72 -28.77
CA SER A 519 1.23 -8.66 -28.91
C SER A 519 0.49 -9.51 -27.87
N ILE A 520 1.14 -10.54 -27.31
CA ILE A 520 0.53 -11.50 -26.40
C ILE A 520 0.33 -10.89 -25.02
N GLU A 521 1.34 -10.20 -24.47
CA GLU A 521 1.22 -9.47 -23.21
C GLU A 521 0.09 -8.44 -23.28
N ARG A 522 0.05 -7.65 -24.36
CA ARG A 522 -0.96 -6.61 -24.58
C ARG A 522 -2.37 -7.16 -24.65
N SER A 523 -2.56 -8.26 -25.38
CA SER A 523 -3.85 -8.95 -25.41
C SER A 523 -4.24 -9.43 -24.01
N GLY A 524 -3.30 -9.91 -23.21
CA GLY A 524 -3.50 -10.23 -21.79
C GLY A 524 -4.03 -9.06 -20.97
N ALA A 525 -3.41 -7.88 -21.10
CA ALA A 525 -3.85 -6.67 -20.40
C ALA A 525 -5.29 -6.24 -20.76
N VAL A 526 -5.70 -6.45 -22.00
CA VAL A 526 -7.07 -6.19 -22.47
C VAL A 526 -8.04 -7.27 -21.97
N MET A 527 -7.67 -8.55 -22.06
CA MET A 527 -8.55 -9.66 -21.68
C MET A 527 -8.87 -9.71 -20.19
N PHE A 528 -8.06 -9.07 -19.32
CA PHE A 528 -8.28 -8.99 -17.88
C PHE A 528 -8.83 -7.61 -17.45
N PRO A 529 -10.17 -7.42 -17.31
CA PRO A 529 -10.75 -6.13 -16.92
C PRO A 529 -10.18 -5.58 -15.61
N GLN A 530 -9.80 -6.46 -14.67
CA GLN A 530 -9.20 -6.04 -13.40
C GLN A 530 -7.81 -5.38 -13.56
N ARG A 531 -7.18 -5.43 -14.74
CA ARG A 531 -5.99 -4.63 -15.08
C ARG A 531 -6.33 -3.23 -15.58
N TRP A 532 -7.58 -2.97 -15.95
CA TRP A 532 -8.01 -1.68 -16.50
C TRP A 532 -8.11 -0.62 -15.40
N ARG A 533 -7.86 0.63 -15.77
CA ARG A 533 -7.83 1.77 -14.83
C ARG A 533 -9.17 2.02 -14.12
N ILE A 534 -10.29 1.57 -14.69
CA ILE A 534 -11.64 1.69 -14.11
C ILE A 534 -11.87 0.80 -12.89
N PHE A 535 -11.00 -0.18 -12.63
CA PHE A 535 -11.03 -1.03 -11.43
C PHE A 535 -9.90 -0.66 -10.46
N PRO A 536 -9.91 0.53 -9.84
CA PRO A 536 -8.79 1.01 -9.04
C PRO A 536 -8.49 0.14 -7.82
N LEU A 537 -9.46 -0.64 -7.35
CA LEU A 537 -9.34 -1.52 -6.18
C LEU A 537 -8.82 -2.93 -6.49
N SER A 538 -8.53 -3.25 -7.75
CA SER A 538 -7.89 -4.52 -8.09
C SER A 538 -6.50 -4.62 -7.47
N TYR A 539 -6.05 -5.85 -7.21
CA TYR A 539 -4.72 -6.06 -6.65
C TYR A 539 -3.61 -5.53 -7.56
N TRP A 540 -3.76 -5.69 -8.88
CA TRP A 540 -2.84 -5.15 -9.87
C TRP A 540 -2.70 -3.63 -9.77
N ASN A 541 -3.82 -2.89 -9.85
CA ASN A 541 -3.77 -1.43 -9.83
C ASN A 541 -3.27 -0.90 -8.48
N ARG A 542 -3.55 -1.61 -7.37
CA ARG A 542 -3.00 -1.28 -6.05
C ARG A 542 -1.50 -1.55 -5.97
N ALA A 543 -1.02 -2.69 -6.50
CA ALA A 543 0.40 -3.03 -6.51
C ALA A 543 1.21 -2.05 -7.37
N LYS A 544 0.72 -1.70 -8.57
CA LYS A 544 1.33 -0.68 -9.42
C LYS A 544 1.47 0.66 -8.70
N ARG A 545 0.41 1.12 -8.03
CA ARG A 545 0.44 2.37 -7.25
C ARG A 545 1.37 2.34 -6.05
N ARG A 546 1.62 1.16 -5.46
CA ARG A 546 2.57 1.01 -4.34
C ARG A 546 4.03 0.83 -4.79
N GLY A 547 4.32 1.01 -6.09
CA GLY A 547 5.66 0.78 -6.61
C GLY A 547 6.08 -0.70 -6.58
N LYS A 548 5.17 -1.66 -6.35
CA LYS A 548 5.48 -3.10 -6.31
C LYS A 548 5.57 -3.76 -7.69
N VAL A 549 5.37 -2.98 -8.76
CA VAL A 549 5.41 -3.46 -10.14
C VAL A 549 6.25 -2.51 -10.97
N SER A 550 7.39 -2.97 -11.46
CA SER A 550 8.23 -2.23 -12.41
C SER A 550 8.05 -2.77 -13.81
N PHE A 551 7.87 -1.87 -14.78
CA PHE A 551 7.82 -2.23 -16.20
C PHE A 551 9.19 -1.95 -16.83
N ILE A 552 9.82 -2.99 -17.37
CA ILE A 552 11.14 -2.89 -18.01
C ILE A 552 10.93 -3.06 -19.52
N SER A 553 11.25 -2.02 -20.27
CA SER A 553 11.14 -2.02 -21.72
C SER A 553 12.29 -2.79 -22.35
N LEU A 554 11.97 -3.76 -23.21
CA LEU A 554 12.94 -4.49 -24.05
C LEU A 554 13.04 -3.89 -25.46
N GLY A 555 12.59 -2.65 -25.67
CA GLY A 555 12.66 -2.00 -26.98
C GLY A 555 11.82 -2.72 -28.04
N SER A 556 12.40 -3.09 -29.18
CA SER A 556 11.64 -3.61 -30.33
C SER A 556 11.37 -5.13 -30.31
N VAL A 557 11.64 -5.79 -29.18
CA VAL A 557 11.48 -7.23 -28.96
C VAL A 557 9.99 -7.66 -29.05
N GLY A 558 9.75 -8.83 -29.65
CA GLY A 558 8.44 -9.52 -29.73
C GLY A 558 8.30 -10.64 -28.70
N HIS A 559 7.26 -11.47 -28.79
CA HIS A 559 6.96 -12.48 -27.74
C HIS A 559 7.73 -13.81 -27.90
N ASN A 560 7.67 -14.41 -29.09
CA ASN A 560 8.25 -15.71 -29.42
C ASN A 560 9.30 -15.57 -30.52
N VAL A 561 10.24 -16.52 -30.60
CA VAL A 561 11.17 -16.62 -31.72
C VAL A 561 10.46 -16.97 -33.04
N PRO A 562 10.86 -16.41 -34.19
CA PRO A 562 11.90 -15.39 -34.37
C PRO A 562 11.44 -13.96 -33.97
N GLY A 563 12.37 -13.17 -33.45
CA GLY A 563 12.18 -11.81 -32.93
C GLY A 563 11.70 -11.74 -31.48
N GLY A 564 11.74 -12.84 -30.73
CA GLY A 564 11.26 -12.94 -29.35
C GLY A 564 12.32 -12.71 -28.27
N LEU A 565 11.91 -12.80 -27.00
CA LEU A 565 12.79 -12.55 -25.84
C LEU A 565 14.02 -13.48 -25.79
N PHE A 566 13.89 -14.71 -26.29
CA PHE A 566 14.96 -15.71 -26.30
C PHE A 566 15.63 -15.87 -27.68
N ASP A 567 15.55 -14.85 -28.55
CA ASP A 567 16.15 -14.90 -29.89
C ASP A 567 17.66 -14.63 -29.83
N PRO A 568 18.52 -15.60 -30.19
CA PRO A 568 19.98 -15.42 -30.21
C PRO A 568 20.49 -14.74 -31.50
N ASP A 569 19.68 -14.68 -32.55
CA ASP A 569 20.11 -14.28 -33.89
C ASP A 569 19.71 -12.84 -34.23
N ARG A 570 18.68 -12.31 -33.55
CA ARG A 570 18.22 -10.91 -33.72
C ARG A 570 18.93 -9.98 -32.76
N THR A 571 19.43 -8.86 -33.31
CA THR A 571 20.16 -7.84 -32.56
C THR A 571 19.37 -6.54 -32.45
N LEU A 572 19.57 -5.83 -31.35
CA LEU A 572 19.13 -4.46 -31.14
C LEU A 572 20.05 -3.47 -31.89
N ASP A 573 19.64 -2.21 -31.94
CA ASP A 573 20.43 -1.12 -32.56
C ASP A 573 21.80 -0.91 -31.89
N ASN A 574 21.95 -1.32 -30.62
CA ASN A 574 23.22 -1.29 -29.87
C ASN A 574 24.13 -2.51 -30.12
N GLY A 575 23.75 -3.44 -31.00
CA GLY A 575 24.51 -4.64 -31.34
C GLY A 575 24.34 -5.85 -30.41
N GLN A 576 23.65 -5.71 -29.26
CA GLN A 576 23.33 -6.84 -28.38
C GLN A 576 22.23 -7.73 -28.98
N THR A 577 22.30 -9.05 -28.76
CA THR A 577 21.20 -9.95 -29.13
C THR A 577 20.01 -9.80 -28.17
N TYR A 578 18.81 -10.18 -28.61
CA TYR A 578 17.61 -10.11 -27.76
C TYR A 578 17.73 -11.04 -26.54
N LEU A 579 18.35 -12.22 -26.73
CA LEU A 579 18.71 -13.13 -25.64
C LEU A 579 19.67 -12.47 -24.65
N GLN A 580 20.76 -11.86 -25.12
CA GLN A 580 21.75 -11.21 -24.25
C GLN A 580 21.12 -10.10 -23.42
N GLN A 581 20.29 -9.24 -24.04
CA GLN A 581 19.56 -8.19 -23.32
C GLN A 581 18.68 -8.80 -22.21
N THR A 582 17.98 -9.89 -22.49
CA THR A 582 17.11 -10.55 -21.52
C THR A 582 17.92 -11.14 -20.35
N LEU A 583 19.06 -11.78 -20.64
CA LEU A 583 19.99 -12.30 -19.63
C LEU A 583 20.54 -11.19 -18.73
N ASP A 584 21.03 -10.10 -19.34
CA ASP A 584 21.59 -8.96 -18.61
C ASP A 584 20.58 -8.38 -17.62
N TRP A 585 19.33 -8.20 -18.04
CA TRP A 585 18.27 -7.70 -17.14
C TRP A 585 17.93 -8.67 -16.02
N VAL A 586 17.77 -9.95 -16.33
CA VAL A 586 17.42 -10.98 -15.32
C VAL A 586 18.54 -11.09 -14.29
N ALA A 587 19.81 -11.14 -14.71
CA ALA A 587 20.97 -11.21 -13.83
C ALA A 587 21.08 -9.97 -12.93
N ARG A 588 20.94 -8.75 -13.49
CA ARG A 588 20.95 -7.50 -12.70
C ARG A 588 19.88 -7.48 -11.62
N ILE A 589 18.66 -7.94 -11.92
CA ILE A 589 17.56 -8.00 -10.95
C ILE A 589 17.87 -9.00 -9.83
N ILE A 590 18.33 -10.21 -10.19
CA ILE A 590 18.62 -11.28 -9.22
C ILE A 590 19.76 -10.87 -8.27
N GLN A 591 20.79 -10.22 -8.79
CA GLN A 591 21.95 -9.75 -8.03
C GLN A 591 21.69 -8.45 -7.23
N GLY A 592 20.55 -7.78 -7.45
CA GLY A 592 20.18 -6.57 -6.70
C GLY A 592 20.79 -5.26 -7.24
N PHE A 593 21.44 -5.28 -8.40
CA PHE A 593 22.08 -4.12 -9.03
C PHE A 593 21.12 -3.26 -9.88
N TRP A 594 19.83 -3.23 -9.55
CA TRP A 594 18.89 -2.40 -10.31
C TRP A 594 18.98 -0.94 -9.88
N LEU A 595 19.79 -0.18 -10.60
CA LEU A 595 19.67 1.27 -10.76
C LEU A 595 18.90 1.51 -12.07
N PRO A 596 17.82 2.30 -12.08
CA PRO A 596 17.25 2.80 -13.30
C PRO A 596 18.29 3.68 -13.99
N ASP A 597 19.02 3.10 -14.96
CA ASP A 597 19.76 3.89 -15.93
C ASP A 597 18.75 4.76 -16.69
N SER A 598 18.96 6.08 -16.64
CA SER A 598 18.22 7.16 -17.31
C SER A 598 16.88 7.59 -16.71
N LEU A 599 16.94 8.42 -15.66
CA LEU A 599 15.97 9.51 -15.48
C LEU A 599 15.99 10.34 -16.77
N GLY A 600 14.90 10.32 -17.52
CA GLY A 600 14.75 11.07 -18.76
C GLY A 600 14.92 12.58 -18.53
N ASP A 601 15.49 13.24 -19.54
CA ASP A 601 15.96 14.63 -19.61
C ASP A 601 14.93 15.77 -19.35
N ARG A 602 13.90 15.59 -18.50
CA ARG A 602 12.97 16.68 -18.14
C ARG A 602 12.57 16.69 -16.67
N GLN A 603 13.52 17.06 -15.82
CA GLN A 603 13.23 17.51 -14.47
C GLN A 603 12.95 19.03 -14.49
N LEU A 604 11.76 19.46 -14.09
CA LEU A 604 11.58 20.86 -13.68
C LEU A 604 12.46 21.08 -12.44
N PRO A 605 13.31 22.12 -12.38
CA PRO A 605 14.14 22.36 -11.21
C PRO A 605 13.24 22.57 -9.98
N SER A 606 13.63 22.05 -8.82
CA SER A 606 12.95 22.34 -7.56
C SER A 606 13.39 23.70 -7.00
N ASN A 607 12.66 24.25 -6.01
CA ASN A 607 13.16 25.42 -5.27
C ASN A 607 14.44 25.07 -4.51
N TYR A 608 14.58 23.84 -4.01
CA TYR A 608 15.80 23.33 -3.40
C TYR A 608 16.99 23.41 -4.37
N ASP A 609 16.82 23.04 -5.65
CA ASP A 609 17.87 23.15 -6.67
C ASP A 609 18.28 24.61 -6.94
N LEU A 610 17.34 25.54 -6.84
CA LEU A 610 17.62 26.98 -6.93
C LEU A 610 18.35 27.50 -5.68
N PHE A 611 17.84 27.15 -4.50
CA PHE A 611 18.36 27.60 -3.20
C PHE A 611 19.81 27.15 -2.98
N ARG A 612 20.19 25.99 -3.50
CA ARG A 612 21.55 25.49 -3.47
C ARG A 612 22.57 26.27 -4.29
N GLN A 613 22.13 27.14 -5.19
CA GLN A 613 23.01 28.03 -5.94
C GLN A 613 23.55 29.16 -5.05
N ALA A 614 22.93 29.40 -3.89
CA ALA A 614 23.45 30.34 -2.91
C ALA A 614 24.77 29.83 -2.30
N ASP A 615 25.82 30.65 -2.38
CA ASP A 615 27.17 30.32 -1.95
C ASP A 615 27.29 30.00 -0.44
N PHE A 616 26.37 30.53 0.37
CA PHE A 616 26.36 30.36 1.83
C PHE A 616 25.55 29.14 2.32
N VAL A 617 24.89 28.40 1.43
CA VAL A 617 24.08 27.22 1.80
C VAL A 617 24.92 25.96 1.89
N ALA A 618 25.93 25.80 1.03
CA ALA A 618 26.74 24.60 0.97
C ALA A 618 27.53 24.39 2.28
N PRO A 619 27.39 23.24 2.97
CA PRO A 619 28.15 22.98 4.21
C PRO A 619 29.67 23.05 4.02
N THR A 620 30.16 22.70 2.83
CA THR A 620 31.57 22.74 2.45
C THR A 620 32.15 24.14 2.31
N ALA A 621 31.33 25.19 2.31
CA ALA A 621 31.78 26.59 2.27
C ALA A 621 32.41 27.06 3.60
N TYR A 622 32.31 26.25 4.66
CA TYR A 622 32.71 26.61 6.02
C TYR A 622 33.81 25.69 6.56
N PRO A 623 35.09 26.07 6.42
CA PRO A 623 36.21 25.24 6.87
C PRO A 623 36.15 24.92 8.37
N LEU A 624 36.55 23.70 8.75
CA LEU A 624 36.47 23.21 10.13
C LEU A 624 37.62 23.72 11.03
N ASP A 625 38.70 24.21 10.43
CA ASP A 625 39.87 24.79 11.10
C ASP A 625 39.67 26.26 11.52
N GLN A 626 38.63 26.93 11.04
CA GLN A 626 38.29 28.30 11.42
C GLN A 626 37.74 28.38 12.86
N VAL A 627 38.35 29.24 13.67
CA VAL A 627 37.98 29.43 15.09
C VAL A 627 37.24 30.75 15.29
N VAL A 628 36.20 30.73 16.13
CA VAL A 628 35.46 31.92 16.59
C VAL A 628 35.90 32.32 18.00
N ASP A 629 35.75 33.59 18.34
CA ASP A 629 36.02 34.06 19.70
C ASP A 629 34.97 33.48 20.66
N SER A 630 35.38 32.59 21.55
CA SER A 630 34.52 31.91 22.52
C SER A 630 33.87 32.84 23.57
N THR A 631 34.31 34.09 23.66
CA THR A 631 33.67 35.12 24.50
C THR A 631 32.46 35.76 23.82
N LEU A 632 32.46 35.80 22.48
CA LEU A 632 31.40 36.40 21.65
C LEU A 632 30.44 35.35 21.07
N TYR A 633 30.97 34.17 20.75
CA TYR A 633 30.26 33.09 20.07
C TYR A 633 30.17 31.83 20.94
N ARG A 634 29.08 31.07 20.76
CA ARG A 634 28.86 29.77 21.40
C ARG A 634 28.48 28.71 20.37
N PRO A 635 28.91 27.44 20.52
CA PRO A 635 28.43 26.36 19.67
C PRO A 635 26.93 26.12 19.90
N ILE A 636 26.21 25.68 18.86
CA ILE A 636 24.78 25.39 18.95
C ILE A 636 24.53 24.14 19.82
N ALA A 637 25.36 23.10 19.65
CA ALA A 637 25.27 21.86 20.41
C ALA A 637 26.65 21.23 20.66
N ALA A 638 26.72 20.28 21.59
CA ALA A 638 27.93 19.52 21.90
C ALA A 638 28.46 18.75 20.69
N TRP A 639 27.57 18.07 19.96
CA TRP A 639 27.89 17.26 18.79
C TRP A 639 27.11 17.76 17.57
N MET A 640 27.84 18.12 16.52
CA MET A 640 27.27 18.60 15.26
C MET A 640 28.05 18.02 14.09
N GLY A 641 27.38 17.73 12.99
CA GLY A 641 28.04 17.16 11.83
C GLY A 641 27.11 16.94 10.65
N ARG A 642 27.70 16.54 9.54
CA ARG A 642 26.99 16.25 8.28
C ARG A 642 26.72 14.75 8.17
N LEU A 643 25.49 14.41 7.84
CA LEU A 643 25.11 13.03 7.50
C LEU A 643 25.57 12.72 6.08
N ILE A 644 26.25 11.59 5.91
CA ILE A 644 26.69 11.07 4.62
C ILE A 644 26.07 9.69 4.44
N LEU A 645 25.30 9.53 3.37
CA LEU A 645 24.72 8.23 3.00
C LEU A 645 25.83 7.31 2.47
N PRO A 646 26.05 6.11 3.04
CA PRO A 646 27.05 5.17 2.53
C PRO A 646 26.69 4.73 1.11
N HIS A 647 27.70 4.36 0.30
CA HIS A 647 27.42 3.64 -0.94
C HIS A 647 26.77 2.28 -0.63
N LEU A 648 25.99 1.74 -1.59
CA LEU A 648 25.24 0.49 -1.36
C LEU A 648 26.15 -0.67 -0.94
N GLU A 649 27.39 -0.71 -1.46
CA GLU A 649 28.42 -1.72 -1.15
C GLU A 649 29.03 -1.55 0.25
N GLU A 650 29.02 -0.34 0.79
CA GLU A 650 29.59 0.02 2.10
C GLU A 650 28.53 0.03 3.21
N ARG A 651 27.30 -0.37 2.89
CA ARG A 651 26.14 -0.22 3.77
C ARG A 651 26.23 -1.10 5.00
N PHE A 652 26.20 -0.49 6.19
CA PHE A 652 26.28 -1.15 7.49
C PHE A 652 25.03 -0.97 8.37
N GLN A 653 23.88 -0.65 7.77
CA GLN A 653 22.63 -0.35 8.52
C GLN A 653 22.75 0.87 9.44
N GLY A 654 23.50 1.87 8.99
CA GLY A 654 23.72 3.16 9.63
C GLY A 654 24.12 4.21 8.60
N VAL A 655 24.65 5.35 9.05
CA VAL A 655 25.13 6.42 8.16
C VAL A 655 26.51 6.89 8.60
N TRP A 656 27.26 7.44 7.65
CA TRP A 656 28.52 8.12 7.97
C TRP A 656 28.22 9.50 8.56
N PHE A 657 29.02 9.92 9.55
CA PHE A 657 28.88 11.21 10.22
C PHE A 657 30.21 11.96 10.17
N GLU A 658 30.25 13.05 9.40
CA GLU A 658 31.39 13.96 9.38
C GLU A 658 31.29 14.93 10.58
N VAL A 659 32.21 14.78 11.54
CA VAL A 659 32.16 15.54 12.79
C VAL A 659 32.60 16.98 12.55
N HIS A 660 31.67 17.92 12.63
CA HIS A 660 31.95 19.36 12.50
C HIS A 660 32.28 20.03 13.83
N HIS A 661 31.75 19.49 14.92
CA HIS A 661 32.00 19.92 16.30
C HIS A 661 31.74 18.74 17.24
N ALA A 662 32.56 18.61 18.27
CA ALA A 662 32.42 17.63 19.33
C ALA A 662 32.82 18.26 20.67
N ASP A 663 32.42 17.64 21.78
CA ASP A 663 32.88 18.04 23.11
C ASP A 663 34.41 18.01 23.22
N VAL A 664 34.96 18.77 24.16
CA VAL A 664 36.41 18.93 24.37
C VAL A 664 37.14 17.59 24.49
N ALA A 665 36.51 16.58 25.12
CA ALA A 665 37.05 15.24 25.25
C ALA A 665 37.26 14.50 23.91
N TYR A 666 36.48 14.86 22.89
CA TYR A 666 36.44 14.23 21.57
C TYR A 666 36.85 15.19 20.45
N ALA A 667 37.50 16.31 20.78
CA ALA A 667 37.94 17.30 19.79
C ALA A 667 38.84 16.72 18.68
N HIS A 668 39.55 15.63 18.96
CA HIS A 668 40.39 14.90 18.01
C HIS A 668 39.60 14.18 16.89
N LEU A 669 38.27 14.09 17.01
CA LEU A 669 37.39 13.54 15.98
C LEU A 669 36.87 14.61 15.01
N VAL A 670 37.02 15.91 15.32
CA VAL A 670 36.58 16.99 14.42
C VAL A 670 37.32 16.89 13.09
N GLY A 671 36.57 16.92 11.99
CA GLY A 671 37.05 16.70 10.63
C GLY A 671 37.21 15.23 10.21
N LYS A 672 36.94 14.27 11.10
CA LYS A 672 36.90 12.85 10.76
C LYS A 672 35.48 12.39 10.45
N THR A 673 35.38 11.34 9.64
CA THR A 673 34.14 10.62 9.40
C THR A 673 34.08 9.39 10.31
N VAL A 674 33.00 9.28 11.08
CA VAL A 674 32.74 8.19 12.03
C VAL A 674 31.42 7.49 11.69
N ARG A 675 31.18 6.29 12.23
CA ARG A 675 29.89 5.61 12.05
C ARG A 675 28.84 6.21 12.97
N LEU A 676 27.62 6.40 12.47
CA LEU A 676 26.45 6.79 13.27
C LEU A 676 25.38 5.70 13.14
N CYS A 677 25.04 5.10 14.28
CA CYS A 677 24.11 3.97 14.38
C CYS A 677 23.03 4.20 15.44
N TRP A 678 21.94 3.45 15.34
CA TRP A 678 20.97 3.35 16.43
C TRP A 678 21.54 2.55 17.61
N SER A 679 21.19 2.93 18.84
CA SER A 679 21.51 2.16 20.04
C SER A 679 20.89 0.76 20.01
N ASP A 680 21.55 -0.22 20.63
CA ASP A 680 21.09 -1.61 20.75
C ASP A 680 19.96 -1.82 21.77
N ASP A 681 19.50 -0.74 22.43
CA ASP A 681 18.34 -0.80 23.32
C ASP A 681 17.13 -1.44 22.61
N LEU A 682 16.50 -2.41 23.26
CA LEU A 682 15.39 -3.18 22.70
C LEU A 682 14.24 -2.27 22.23
N THR A 683 13.97 -1.18 22.95
CA THR A 683 12.89 -0.25 22.60
C THR A 683 13.24 0.56 21.35
N VAL A 684 14.50 0.99 21.22
CA VAL A 684 15.00 1.67 20.03
C VAL A 684 14.95 0.72 18.83
N GLN A 685 15.44 -0.51 18.98
CA GLN A 685 15.47 -1.51 17.90
C GLN A 685 14.07 -1.90 17.42
N MET A 686 13.10 -2.06 18.33
CA MET A 686 11.70 -2.30 17.95
C MET A 686 11.13 -1.16 17.10
N ARG A 687 11.44 0.09 17.46
CA ARG A 687 10.98 1.27 16.71
C ARG A 687 11.63 1.34 15.32
N VAL A 688 12.94 1.13 15.25
CA VAL A 688 13.70 1.14 13.98
C VAL A 688 13.16 0.06 13.04
N ARG A 689 12.97 -1.17 13.54
CA ARG A 689 12.38 -2.26 12.73
C ARG A 689 10.98 -1.94 12.25
N ALA A 690 10.17 -1.25 13.05
CA ALA A 690 8.80 -0.92 12.67
C ALA A 690 8.70 0.13 11.55
N THR A 691 9.74 0.92 11.33
CA THR A 691 9.81 1.95 10.28
C THR A 691 10.76 1.59 9.15
N THR A 692 11.53 0.52 9.29
CA THR A 692 12.38 -0.01 8.24
C THR A 692 11.52 -0.62 7.13
N GLN A 693 11.71 -0.16 5.91
CA GLN A 693 10.91 -0.57 4.75
C GLN A 693 11.78 -0.67 3.50
N ASP A 694 11.37 -1.51 2.57
CA ASP A 694 11.90 -1.48 1.21
C ASP A 694 11.36 -0.24 0.49
N LEU A 695 12.21 0.45 -0.25
CA LEU A 695 11.86 1.69 -0.92
C LEU A 695 11.86 1.50 -2.44
N HIS A 696 10.70 1.67 -3.06
CA HIS A 696 10.52 1.64 -4.50
C HIS A 696 9.59 2.76 -4.93
N PHE A 697 10.07 3.63 -5.81
CA PHE A 697 9.24 4.74 -6.28
C PHE A 697 7.99 4.22 -6.98
N SER A 698 6.86 4.80 -6.60
CA SER A 698 5.60 4.65 -7.33
C SER A 698 5.58 5.53 -8.57
N GLU A 699 4.69 5.22 -9.52
CA GLU A 699 4.44 6.07 -10.70
C GLU A 699 4.07 7.52 -10.32
N GLU A 700 3.43 7.71 -9.16
CA GLU A 700 3.12 9.05 -8.62
C GLU A 700 4.39 9.74 -8.10
N ALA A 701 5.30 9.02 -7.45
CA ALA A 701 6.57 9.56 -6.94
C ALA A 701 7.49 9.99 -8.08
N GLU A 702 7.62 9.16 -9.12
CA GLU A 702 8.34 9.49 -10.35
C GLU A 702 7.73 10.72 -11.03
N TYR A 703 6.40 10.75 -11.17
CA TYR A 703 5.72 11.90 -11.76
C TYR A 703 5.96 13.19 -10.97
N THR A 704 5.84 13.17 -9.64
CA THR A 704 6.02 14.38 -8.83
C THR A 704 7.47 14.83 -8.75
N GLN A 705 8.43 13.90 -8.84
CA GLN A 705 9.83 14.22 -9.04
C GLN A 705 10.04 15.01 -10.33
N ASP A 706 9.45 14.56 -11.44
CA ASP A 706 9.51 15.28 -12.72
C ASP A 706 8.85 16.67 -12.65
N GLN A 707 7.87 16.85 -11.75
CA GLN A 707 7.22 18.13 -11.46
C GLN A 707 8.02 19.04 -10.49
N GLY A 708 9.25 18.68 -10.11
CA GLY A 708 10.12 19.53 -9.30
C GLY A 708 9.93 19.40 -7.78
N LEU A 709 9.33 18.30 -7.31
CA LEU A 709 9.38 17.94 -5.88
C LEU A 709 10.71 17.24 -5.57
N THR A 710 11.28 17.54 -4.40
CA THR A 710 12.49 16.84 -3.93
C THR A 710 12.10 15.49 -3.35
N HIS A 711 12.72 14.41 -3.83
CA HIS A 711 12.47 13.01 -3.41
C HIS A 711 13.78 12.32 -2.98
N PRO A 712 13.71 11.24 -2.17
CA PRO A 712 14.87 10.49 -1.70
C PRO A 712 15.45 9.56 -2.79
N THR A 713 15.85 10.14 -3.92
CA THR A 713 16.24 9.41 -5.14
C THR A 713 17.44 8.49 -4.93
N ARG A 714 18.36 8.86 -4.03
CA ARG A 714 19.59 8.11 -3.72
C ARG A 714 19.35 6.75 -3.06
N ILE A 715 18.20 6.59 -2.42
CA ILE A 715 17.79 5.36 -1.73
C ILE A 715 16.62 4.67 -2.44
N ASN A 716 16.24 5.13 -3.64
CA ASN A 716 15.27 4.41 -4.46
C ASN A 716 15.82 3.02 -4.81
N HIS A 717 14.97 2.00 -4.69
CA HIS A 717 15.28 0.56 -4.85
C HIS A 717 16.15 -0.07 -3.76
N TRP A 718 16.45 0.66 -2.69
CA TRP A 718 17.09 0.05 -1.54
C TRP A 718 16.08 -0.76 -0.73
N ARG A 719 16.51 -1.95 -0.28
CA ARG A 719 15.74 -2.78 0.65
C ARG A 719 16.06 -2.41 2.09
N GLN A 720 15.11 -2.60 3.00
CA GLN A 720 15.29 -2.41 4.44
C GLN A 720 15.88 -1.04 4.80
N VAL A 721 15.44 0.03 4.14
CA VAL A 721 15.89 1.39 4.42
C VAL A 721 15.44 1.77 5.83
N ASN A 722 16.40 2.05 6.72
CA ASN A 722 16.12 2.41 8.09
C ASN A 722 15.92 3.94 8.26
N PRO A 723 15.45 4.43 9.42
CA PRO A 723 15.17 5.86 9.61
C PRO A 723 16.37 6.79 9.48
N LEU A 724 17.60 6.36 9.80
CA LEU A 724 18.81 7.17 9.63
C LEU A 724 19.18 7.29 8.15
N GLU A 725 19.16 6.17 7.42
CA GLU A 725 19.38 6.13 5.98
C GLU A 725 18.34 6.98 5.25
N SER A 726 17.07 6.93 5.67
CA SER A 726 16.02 7.79 5.10
C SER A 726 16.27 9.28 5.33
N LEU A 727 16.85 9.67 6.48
CA LEU A 727 17.15 11.06 6.80
C LEU A 727 18.34 11.57 5.98
N ALA A 728 19.43 10.80 5.92
CA ALA A 728 20.59 11.13 5.10
C ALA A 728 20.23 11.15 3.61
N GLY A 729 19.50 10.13 3.13
CA GLY A 729 19.10 9.95 1.73
C GLY A 729 17.93 10.83 1.27
N SER A 730 17.37 11.70 2.11
CA SER A 730 16.20 12.54 1.78
C SER A 730 16.46 13.54 0.66
N HIS A 731 17.71 14.01 0.53
CA HIS A 731 18.13 14.92 -0.54
C HIS A 731 18.96 14.19 -1.61
N PRO A 732 19.04 14.76 -2.83
CA PRO A 732 19.93 14.27 -3.88
C PRO A 732 21.44 14.34 -3.57
N THR A 733 21.84 15.00 -2.48
CA THR A 733 23.25 15.12 -2.06
C THR A 733 23.39 15.10 -0.54
N ASP A 734 24.58 14.81 -0.04
CA ASP A 734 24.91 14.85 1.39
C ASP A 734 25.10 16.28 1.91
N ASP A 735 24.00 16.98 2.18
CA ASP A 735 24.00 18.36 2.72
C ASP A 735 23.23 18.51 4.04
N VAL A 736 22.75 17.40 4.60
CA VAL A 736 21.98 17.40 5.85
C VAL A 736 22.92 17.53 7.05
N VAL A 737 22.92 18.72 7.67
CA VAL A 737 23.66 19.01 8.90
C VAL A 737 22.74 18.85 10.11
N VAL A 738 23.21 18.11 11.11
CA VAL A 738 22.44 17.77 12.31
C VAL A 738 23.23 18.04 13.58
N MET A 739 22.52 18.31 14.66
CA MET A 739 23.02 18.08 16.01
C MET A 739 22.53 16.73 16.53
N LEU A 740 23.40 16.04 17.28
CA LEU A 740 23.06 14.76 17.90
C LEU A 740 22.39 14.98 19.27
N PRO A 741 21.54 14.02 19.72
CA PRO A 741 20.91 14.09 21.04
C PRO A 741 21.93 14.20 22.18
N LYS A 742 21.52 14.83 23.30
CA LYS A 742 22.36 15.02 24.50
C LYS A 742 22.93 13.71 25.07
N SER A 743 22.20 12.61 24.93
CA SER A 743 22.63 11.27 25.34
C SER A 743 23.05 10.47 24.11
N LEU A 744 24.36 10.26 23.97
CA LEU A 744 24.93 9.38 22.95
C LEU A 744 26.06 8.55 23.56
N GLU A 745 26.23 7.34 23.04
CA GLU A 745 27.28 6.42 23.45
C GLU A 745 28.39 6.44 22.37
N VAL A 746 29.63 6.67 22.78
CA VAL A 746 30.80 6.58 21.89
C VAL A 746 31.45 5.21 22.12
N ARG A 747 31.53 4.41 21.06
CA ARG A 747 32.20 3.11 21.07
C ARG A 747 33.44 3.17 20.18
N GLU A 748 34.53 2.64 20.70
CA GLU A 748 35.77 2.42 19.94
C GLU A 748 35.89 0.91 19.67
N PRO A 749 35.28 0.39 18.58
CA PRO A 749 35.34 -1.03 18.22
C PRO A 749 36.76 -1.50 17.86
N GLU A 750 36.97 -2.82 17.88
CA GLU A 750 38.26 -3.46 17.56
C GLU A 750 38.74 -3.20 16.12
N ASP A 751 37.84 -2.85 15.19
CA ASP A 751 38.16 -2.49 13.81
C ASP A 751 38.78 -1.07 13.67
N GLY A 752 38.90 -0.34 14.78
CA GLY A 752 39.54 0.97 14.85
C GLY A 752 38.69 2.15 14.35
N MET A 753 37.42 1.92 13.98
CA MET A 753 36.51 2.97 13.50
C MET A 753 35.49 3.38 14.56
N THR A 754 35.67 4.57 15.15
CA THR A 754 34.76 5.13 16.16
C THR A 754 33.30 5.09 15.69
N THR A 755 32.42 4.63 16.58
CA THR A 755 30.98 4.49 16.33
C THR A 755 30.18 5.27 17.37
N LEU A 756 29.32 6.17 16.90
CA LEU A 756 28.38 6.94 17.71
C LEU A 756 27.01 6.23 17.69
N CYS A 757 26.49 5.91 18.87
CA CYS A 757 25.19 5.26 19.03
C CYS A 757 24.17 6.23 19.65
N ILE A 758 23.03 6.42 18.98
CA ILE A 758 21.97 7.36 19.40
C ILE A 758 20.65 6.64 19.69
N ALA A 759 19.88 7.18 20.63
CA ALA A 759 18.55 6.67 21.00
C ALA A 759 17.39 7.51 20.43
N GLN A 760 17.66 8.69 19.87
CA GLN A 760 16.68 9.62 19.32
C GLN A 760 17.11 10.10 17.93
N GLU A 761 16.15 10.55 17.13
CA GLU A 761 16.43 11.07 15.79
C GLU A 761 17.34 12.31 15.85
N PRO A 762 18.38 12.42 14.99
CA PRO A 762 19.19 13.63 14.88
C PRO A 762 18.33 14.85 14.52
N ILE A 763 18.70 16.02 15.05
CA ILE A 763 17.93 17.26 14.84
C ILE A 763 18.63 18.10 13.77
N GLN A 764 17.91 18.42 12.69
CA GLN A 764 18.45 19.23 11.59
C GLN A 764 18.68 20.69 12.06
N ILE A 765 19.85 21.23 11.75
CA ILE A 765 20.30 22.58 12.17
C ILE A 765 20.84 23.39 10.99
N THR A 766 21.01 24.70 11.20
CA THR A 766 21.70 25.61 10.28
C THR A 766 22.72 26.40 11.09
N GLY A 767 23.97 26.45 10.62
CA GLY A 767 25.11 27.05 11.33
C GLY A 767 25.80 26.11 12.30
N ARG A 768 26.94 26.54 12.85
CA ARG A 768 27.71 25.84 13.89
C ARG A 768 27.79 26.63 15.20
N PHE A 769 27.86 27.95 15.08
CA PHE A 769 28.01 28.87 16.20
C PHE A 769 26.93 29.94 16.16
N TYR A 770 26.68 30.56 17.31
CA TYR A 770 25.78 31.70 17.42
C TYR A 770 26.34 32.79 18.32
N ALA A 771 25.94 34.03 18.04
CA ALA A 771 26.23 35.22 18.85
C ALA A 771 24.96 36.04 19.06
N LEU A 772 24.98 36.94 20.04
CA LEU A 772 23.90 37.88 20.32
C LEU A 772 24.35 39.30 19.96
N VAL A 773 23.69 39.91 18.98
CA VAL A 773 24.16 41.16 18.37
C VAL A 773 23.05 42.16 18.10
N GLN A 774 23.44 43.43 17.92
CA GLN A 774 22.61 44.47 17.31
C GLN A 774 23.21 44.87 15.96
N PHE A 775 22.38 44.98 14.92
CA PHE A 775 22.80 45.50 13.62
C PHE A 775 22.91 47.02 13.68
N VAL A 776 24.07 47.57 13.33
CA VAL A 776 24.34 49.01 13.44
C VAL A 776 24.13 49.72 12.12
N GLU A 777 24.88 49.28 11.09
CA GLU A 777 24.81 49.86 9.76
C GLU A 777 25.15 48.81 8.69
N PRO A 778 24.49 48.86 7.52
CA PRO A 778 24.92 48.09 6.36
C PRO A 778 26.25 48.64 5.84
N ILE A 779 27.12 47.77 5.34
CA ILE A 779 28.35 48.15 4.63
C ILE A 779 28.08 47.94 3.13
N PRO A 780 27.76 49.01 2.37
CA PRO A 780 27.36 48.89 0.98
C PRO A 780 28.46 48.25 0.13
N ALA A 781 28.06 47.50 -0.91
CA ALA A 781 28.91 46.76 -1.86
C ALA A 781 29.54 45.44 -1.38
N LYS A 782 29.35 45.00 -0.13
CA LYS A 782 29.95 43.74 0.39
C LYS A 782 28.97 42.74 1.02
N GLU A 783 27.65 42.95 0.92
CA GLU A 783 26.65 42.12 1.64
C GLU A 783 26.97 41.95 3.13
N CYS A 784 27.54 42.98 3.75
CA CYS A 784 28.08 42.96 5.11
C CYS A 784 27.33 43.95 6.00
N PHE A 785 27.31 43.67 7.30
CA PHE A 785 26.80 44.57 8.32
C PHE A 785 27.82 44.73 9.43
N ARG A 786 27.93 45.96 9.93
CA ARG A 786 28.57 46.20 11.22
C ARG A 786 27.59 45.82 12.32
N VAL A 787 28.04 45.01 13.25
CA VAL A 787 27.28 44.58 14.42
C VAL A 787 28.02 44.95 15.70
N THR A 788 27.27 45.11 16.78
CA THR A 788 27.81 45.22 18.13
C THR A 788 27.32 44.05 18.96
N HIS A 789 28.24 43.37 19.61
CA HIS A 789 27.95 42.21 20.46
C HIS A 789 27.32 42.64 21.79
N PHE A 790 26.46 41.78 22.32
CA PHE A 790 25.87 41.95 23.64
C PHE A 790 26.95 41.85 24.73
N ASN A 791 26.93 42.80 25.64
CA ASN A 791 27.84 42.85 26.77
C ASN A 791 27.14 42.27 28.01
N PRO A 792 27.54 41.10 28.52
CA PRO A 792 26.87 40.47 29.67
C PRO A 792 27.03 41.28 30.97
N GLN A 793 28.05 42.14 31.08
CA GLN A 793 28.30 42.95 32.27
C GLN A 793 27.37 44.16 32.34
N THR A 794 27.20 44.89 31.24
CA THR A 794 26.32 46.09 31.17
C THR A 794 24.88 45.73 30.83
N ARG A 795 24.66 44.56 30.23
CA ARG A 795 23.40 44.09 29.64
C ARG A 795 22.89 44.95 28.48
N GLU A 796 23.79 45.64 27.80
CA GLU A 796 23.53 46.47 26.61
C GLU A 796 24.36 46.00 25.40
N PHE A 797 24.10 46.59 24.23
CA PHE A 797 24.87 46.34 22.99
C PHE A 797 26.02 47.34 22.85
N ASP A 798 26.92 47.34 23.83
CA ASP A 798 28.13 48.17 23.89
C ASP A 798 29.42 47.33 23.94
N GLY A 799 29.33 46.04 23.56
CA GLY A 799 30.46 45.12 23.50
C GLY A 799 31.35 45.32 22.28
N ALA A 800 32.08 44.25 21.89
CA ALA A 800 32.95 44.28 20.71
C ALA A 800 32.14 44.59 19.43
N SER A 801 32.69 45.44 18.56
CA SER A 801 32.14 45.66 17.23
C SER A 801 32.81 44.74 16.21
N GLU A 802 32.02 44.09 15.37
CA GLU A 802 32.48 43.15 14.34
C GLU A 802 31.77 43.44 13.01
N VAL A 803 32.39 43.02 11.90
CA VAL A 803 31.74 42.99 10.59
C VAL A 803 31.37 41.56 10.26
N VAL A 804 30.08 41.30 10.01
CA VAL A 804 29.56 39.99 9.62
C VAL A 804 28.96 40.05 8.22
N ARG A 805 28.97 38.91 7.51
CA ARG A 805 28.33 38.79 6.19
C ARG A 805 26.87 38.39 6.35
N LEU A 806 25.96 39.16 5.77
CA LEU A 806 24.53 38.84 5.62
C LEU A 806 24.25 38.67 4.11
N PRO A 807 24.55 37.50 3.52
CA PRO A 807 24.43 37.29 2.07
C PRO A 807 22.98 37.46 1.60
N ASN A 808 22.79 37.87 0.34
CA ASN A 808 21.46 37.89 -0.27
C ASN A 808 20.98 36.46 -0.55
N VAL A 809 19.66 36.26 -0.51
CA VAL A 809 19.04 34.93 -0.71
C VAL A 809 18.63 34.77 -2.17
N VAL A 810 18.59 33.52 -2.65
CA VAL A 810 18.08 33.19 -3.97
C VAL A 810 16.54 33.12 -3.89
N PRO A 811 15.79 33.82 -4.77
CA PRO A 811 14.34 33.72 -4.78
C PRO A 811 13.87 32.34 -5.27
N ASN A 812 12.68 31.93 -4.82
CA ASN A 812 12.03 30.72 -5.33
C ASN A 812 11.54 30.90 -6.77
N GLN A 813 10.95 29.85 -7.36
CA GLN A 813 10.37 29.90 -8.71
C GLN A 813 9.28 30.97 -8.91
N GLU A 814 8.67 31.45 -7.83
CA GLU A 814 7.64 32.49 -7.86
C GLU A 814 8.21 33.90 -7.62
N GLY A 815 9.54 34.04 -7.50
CA GLY A 815 10.21 35.33 -7.27
C GLY A 815 10.14 35.82 -5.81
N ILE A 816 9.83 34.93 -4.86
CA ILE A 816 9.73 35.22 -3.42
C ILE A 816 11.07 34.94 -2.75
N CYS A 817 11.62 35.93 -2.05
CA CYS A 817 12.80 35.78 -1.21
C CYS A 817 12.39 35.34 0.21
N PHE A 818 12.96 34.26 0.72
CA PHE A 818 12.58 33.69 2.02
C PHE A 818 13.07 34.52 3.22
N ALA A 819 14.07 35.38 3.01
CA ALA A 819 14.46 36.43 3.92
C ALA A 819 14.98 37.65 3.15
N THR A 820 14.96 38.81 3.80
CA THR A 820 15.61 40.04 3.31
C THR A 820 16.40 40.68 4.44
N SER A 821 17.54 41.28 4.10
CA SER A 821 18.36 42.09 5.01
C SER A 821 18.03 43.58 4.90
N HIS A 822 17.12 43.98 4.01
CA HIS A 822 16.74 45.37 3.79
C HIS A 822 16.18 45.98 5.08
N GLU A 823 16.77 47.09 5.53
CA GLU A 823 16.37 47.83 6.74
C GLU A 823 16.33 47.00 8.04
N ILE A 824 17.10 45.90 8.12
CA ILE A 824 17.14 45.07 9.35
C ILE A 824 17.63 45.86 10.58
N GLU A 825 18.52 46.83 10.38
CA GLU A 825 19.00 47.75 11.42
C GLU A 825 17.90 48.70 11.94
N ARG A 826 16.87 48.95 11.12
CA ARG A 826 15.68 49.76 11.46
C ARG A 826 14.53 48.93 12.00
N SER A 827 14.67 47.60 12.03
CA SER A 827 13.65 46.70 12.56
C SER A 827 13.32 47.08 14.02
N PRO A 828 12.03 47.08 14.42
CA PRO A 828 11.64 47.39 15.79
C PRO A 828 12.24 46.41 16.83
N LEU A 829 12.69 45.24 16.38
CA LEU A 829 13.29 44.22 17.25
C LEU A 829 14.79 44.41 17.43
N ASN A 830 15.44 45.22 16.59
CA ASN A 830 16.88 45.42 16.62
C ASN A 830 17.37 46.05 17.94
N GLN A 831 16.53 46.84 18.61
CA GLN A 831 16.82 47.39 19.94
C GLN A 831 17.02 46.30 21.01
N THR A 832 16.30 45.19 20.89
CA THR A 832 16.45 44.03 21.80
C THR A 832 17.53 43.06 21.35
N GLY A 833 17.98 43.20 20.10
CA GLY A 833 18.99 42.40 19.44
C GLY A 833 18.50 41.07 18.86
N TRP A 834 19.43 40.46 18.15
CA TRP A 834 19.25 39.26 17.34
C TRP A 834 20.28 38.21 17.71
N TYR A 835 19.83 36.98 17.85
CA TYR A 835 20.74 35.85 17.73
C TYR A 835 21.05 35.66 16.25
N ILE A 836 22.34 35.66 15.92
CA ILE A 836 22.85 35.31 14.59
C ILE A 836 23.50 33.93 14.67
N TYR A 837 23.22 33.06 13.70
CA TYR A 837 23.73 31.69 13.63
C TYR A 837 24.48 31.49 12.31
N GLY A 838 25.62 30.80 12.36
CA GLY A 838 26.48 30.65 11.21
C GLY A 838 27.83 30.04 11.52
N ALA A 839 28.79 30.29 10.64
CA ALA A 839 30.19 29.94 10.79
C ALA A 839 31.07 30.89 9.97
N LYS A 840 32.38 30.85 10.21
CA LYS A 840 33.36 31.56 9.38
C LYS A 840 33.55 30.85 8.05
N ASP A 841 33.55 31.62 6.97
CA ASP A 841 33.92 31.14 5.65
C ASP A 841 35.45 31.02 5.48
N ALA A 842 35.90 30.63 4.28
CA ALA A 842 37.32 30.52 3.96
C ALA A 842 38.12 31.84 4.06
N THR A 843 37.43 32.99 4.06
CA THR A 843 38.07 34.31 4.25
C THR A 843 38.19 34.70 5.73
N GLY A 844 37.66 33.87 6.64
CA GLY A 844 37.61 34.14 8.07
C GLY A 844 36.45 35.04 8.50
N MET A 845 35.53 35.38 7.58
CA MET A 845 34.39 36.24 7.87
C MET A 845 33.21 35.41 8.40
N PHE A 846 32.57 35.85 9.48
CA PHE A 846 31.38 35.16 10.00
C PHE A 846 30.19 35.42 9.09
N VAL A 847 29.63 34.35 8.51
CA VAL A 847 28.47 34.41 7.62
C VAL A 847 27.21 34.02 8.38
N VAL A 848 26.23 34.91 8.39
CA VAL A 848 24.95 34.68 9.07
C VAL A 848 24.00 33.90 8.16
N GLN A 849 23.80 32.65 8.51
CA GLN A 849 22.95 31.70 7.81
C GLN A 849 21.52 31.66 8.38
N ALA A 850 21.36 31.90 9.68
CA ALA A 850 20.05 31.96 10.34
C ALA A 850 19.99 33.07 11.40
N ILE A 851 18.78 33.55 11.73
CA ILE A 851 18.54 34.58 12.76
C ILE A 851 17.37 34.25 13.69
N ALA A 852 17.38 34.80 14.90
CA ALA A 852 16.23 34.76 15.82
C ALA A 852 16.12 36.06 16.64
N PRO A 853 14.93 36.65 16.78
CA PRO A 853 14.74 37.83 17.62
C PRO A 853 14.81 37.45 19.10
N ARG A 854 15.73 38.08 19.86
CA ARG A 854 15.96 37.76 21.28
C ARG A 854 14.69 37.91 22.11
N ALA A 855 13.97 39.02 21.90
CA ALA A 855 12.75 39.33 22.65
C ALA A 855 11.68 38.23 22.55
N LEU A 856 11.57 37.54 21.40
CA LEU A 856 10.58 36.48 21.21
C LEU A 856 10.87 35.26 22.07
N LEU A 857 12.14 34.84 22.13
CA LEU A 857 12.55 33.62 22.82
C LEU A 857 12.74 33.84 24.33
N SER A 858 12.87 35.09 24.77
CA SER A 858 13.02 35.44 26.19
C SER A 858 11.77 35.07 27.00
N LEU A 859 11.95 34.66 28.26
CA LEU A 859 10.84 34.40 29.21
C LEU A 859 10.24 35.72 29.78
N ASN A 860 10.03 36.72 28.91
CA ASN A 860 9.46 38.01 29.26
C ASN A 860 8.29 38.35 28.32
N PRO A 861 7.04 37.99 28.69
CA PRO A 861 5.89 38.16 27.81
C PRO A 861 5.49 39.63 27.71
N ASN A 862 5.15 40.09 26.51
CA ASN A 862 4.58 41.42 26.26
C ASN A 862 3.25 41.62 26.99
N ARG A 863 2.46 40.54 27.14
CA ARG A 863 1.13 40.57 27.76
C ARG A 863 0.85 39.30 28.56
N VAL A 864 0.17 39.46 29.69
CA VAL A 864 -0.35 38.32 30.47
C VAL A 864 -1.87 38.33 30.47
N ILE A 865 -2.48 37.26 29.94
CA ILE A 865 -3.93 37.11 29.83
C ILE A 865 -4.43 36.19 30.95
N ARG A 866 -5.56 36.59 31.55
CA ARG A 866 -6.21 35.86 32.64
C ARG A 866 -7.69 35.60 32.33
N GLY A 867 -8.18 34.46 32.79
CA GLY A 867 -9.59 34.08 32.68
C GLY A 867 -9.96 33.47 31.33
N SER A 868 -10.85 32.48 31.36
CA SER A 868 -11.13 31.63 30.20
C SER A 868 -11.69 32.39 29.00
N ARG A 869 -12.58 33.38 29.22
CA ARG A 869 -13.18 34.16 28.13
C ARG A 869 -12.14 34.97 27.34
N SER A 870 -11.20 35.60 28.03
CA SER A 870 -10.13 36.39 27.41
C SER A 870 -9.11 35.49 26.72
N ALA A 871 -8.74 34.36 27.33
CA ALA A 871 -7.88 33.35 26.71
C ALA A 871 -8.46 32.84 25.39
N TYR A 872 -9.73 32.41 25.37
CA TYR A 872 -10.39 31.93 24.15
C TYR A 872 -10.53 33.00 23.08
N ARG A 873 -10.80 34.26 23.47
CA ARG A 873 -10.86 35.37 22.54
C ARG A 873 -9.51 35.60 21.86
N TYR A 874 -8.43 35.56 22.63
CA TYR A 874 -7.09 35.75 22.11
C TYR A 874 -6.71 34.64 21.13
N ILE A 875 -6.79 33.38 21.57
CA ILE A 875 -6.40 32.19 20.76
C ILE A 875 -7.17 32.17 19.43
N LYS A 876 -8.50 32.31 19.47
CA LYS A 876 -9.34 32.15 18.28
C LYS A 876 -9.33 33.36 17.34
N ARG A 877 -9.13 34.57 17.87
CA ARG A 877 -9.33 35.82 17.11
C ARG A 877 -8.15 36.77 17.19
N GLU A 878 -7.79 37.27 18.37
CA GLU A 878 -6.81 38.37 18.49
C GLU A 878 -5.43 37.98 17.95
N ALA A 879 -4.99 36.73 18.13
CA ALA A 879 -3.69 36.25 17.67
C ALA A 879 -3.48 36.33 16.14
N TRP A 880 -4.56 36.37 15.36
CA TRP A 880 -4.51 36.44 13.90
C TRP A 880 -5.18 37.71 13.34
N ALA A 881 -5.48 38.69 14.19
CA ALA A 881 -6.13 39.93 13.78
C ALA A 881 -5.10 40.95 13.26
N SER A 882 -5.51 41.74 12.27
CA SER A 882 -4.74 42.91 11.77
C SER A 882 -3.29 42.59 11.37
N LEU A 883 -3.07 41.43 10.74
CA LEU A 883 -1.72 40.96 10.39
C LEU A 883 -0.96 41.95 9.51
N VAL A 884 -1.59 42.54 8.49
CA VAL A 884 -0.90 43.49 7.60
C VAL A 884 -0.34 44.69 8.38
N THR A 885 -1.10 45.22 9.34
CA THR A 885 -0.64 46.35 10.18
C THR A 885 0.43 45.96 11.20
N GLN A 886 0.53 44.68 11.53
CA GLN A 886 1.49 44.14 12.51
C GLN A 886 2.73 43.54 11.84
N LYS A 887 2.91 43.73 10.53
CA LYS A 887 4.06 43.22 9.80
C LYS A 887 5.37 43.75 10.40
N GLY A 888 6.41 42.91 10.44
CA GLY A 888 7.71 43.26 11.03
C GLY A 888 7.76 43.20 12.56
N THR A 889 6.65 42.82 13.23
CA THR A 889 6.57 42.76 14.70
C THR A 889 6.40 41.33 15.23
N ILE A 890 6.58 41.18 16.55
CA ILE A 890 6.31 39.95 17.30
C ILE A 890 5.28 40.20 18.40
N ASP A 891 4.65 39.13 18.90
CA ASP A 891 3.84 39.17 20.12
C ASP A 891 4.13 37.92 20.98
N SER A 892 4.43 38.12 22.25
CA SER A 892 4.73 37.08 23.24
C SER A 892 3.74 37.18 24.39
N VAL A 893 2.83 36.21 24.50
CA VAL A 893 1.67 36.29 25.42
C VAL A 893 1.59 35.07 26.33
N LEU A 894 1.65 35.31 27.64
CA LEU A 894 1.46 34.29 28.67
C LEU A 894 -0.01 34.21 29.08
N ILE A 895 -0.63 33.05 28.95
CA ILE A 895 -2.00 32.77 29.40
C ILE A 895 -1.93 31.91 30.67
N ALA A 896 -2.30 32.51 31.81
CA ALA A 896 -2.22 31.84 33.11
C ALA A 896 -3.31 30.77 33.30
N SER A 897 -2.98 29.68 34.00
CA SER A 897 -3.88 28.53 34.19
C SER A 897 -5.11 28.82 35.07
N GLN A 898 -6.16 28.01 34.87
CA GLN A 898 -7.43 28.17 35.59
C GLN A 898 -7.36 27.77 37.08
N ARG A 899 -6.40 26.93 37.52
CA ARG A 899 -6.27 26.49 38.92
C ARG A 899 -5.88 27.63 39.87
N GLN A 900 -5.33 28.73 39.37
CA GLN A 900 -4.97 29.90 40.19
C GLN A 900 -6.17 30.74 40.68
N ARG A 901 -7.41 30.34 40.34
CA ARG A 901 -8.63 31.07 40.71
C ARG A 901 -9.06 30.94 42.19
N GLN A 902 -8.45 30.04 42.97
CA GLN A 902 -8.95 29.67 44.31
C GLN A 902 -8.33 30.40 45.52
N ARG A 903 -7.42 31.37 45.36
CA ARG A 903 -6.94 32.18 46.51
C ARG A 903 -7.39 33.65 46.38
N LYS A 904 -8.17 34.10 47.37
CA LYS A 904 -8.89 35.39 47.45
C LYS A 904 -8.01 36.63 47.19
N ASN A 905 -8.50 37.49 46.28
CA ASN A 905 -8.59 38.97 46.24
C ASN A 905 -7.57 39.93 46.91
N SER A 906 -6.38 39.52 47.33
CA SER A 906 -5.36 40.49 47.76
C SER A 906 -3.99 40.02 47.34
N GLU A 907 -3.55 40.42 46.14
CA GLU A 907 -2.15 40.55 45.66
C GLU A 907 -2.06 40.47 44.12
N GLN A 908 -2.43 41.55 43.42
CA GLN A 908 -2.46 41.60 41.94
C GLN A 908 -1.07 41.41 41.28
N LYS A 909 0.01 41.87 41.93
CA LYS A 909 1.41 41.78 41.46
C LYS A 909 2.02 40.39 41.67
N ASN A 910 1.70 39.69 42.77
CA ASN A 910 2.27 38.37 43.06
C ASN A 910 1.77 37.28 42.09
N VAL A 911 0.63 37.44 41.44
CA VAL A 911 0.08 36.42 40.52
C VAL A 911 0.83 36.37 39.18
N THR A 912 1.23 37.52 38.61
CA THR A 912 2.05 37.54 37.37
C THR A 912 3.43 36.95 37.63
N GLN A 913 4.08 37.35 38.73
CA GLN A 913 5.34 36.75 39.14
C GLN A 913 5.19 35.26 39.44
N LYS A 914 4.10 34.81 40.08
CA LYS A 914 3.83 33.38 40.30
C LYS A 914 3.64 32.61 38.99
N ALA A 915 2.99 33.18 37.98
CA ALA A 915 2.82 32.54 36.67
C ALA A 915 4.14 32.45 35.89
N LEU A 916 5.02 33.44 36.02
CA LEU A 916 6.38 33.40 35.46
C LEU A 916 7.28 32.41 36.21
N GLN A 917 7.19 32.36 37.55
CA GLN A 917 7.91 31.40 38.40
C GLN A 917 7.53 29.93 38.12
N GLN A 918 6.45 29.67 37.38
CA GLN A 918 6.11 28.33 36.93
C GLN A 918 7.05 27.82 35.83
N TRP A 919 7.76 28.70 35.12
CA TRP A 919 8.71 28.33 34.08
C TRP A 919 10.13 28.41 34.64
N LYS A 920 10.80 27.27 34.70
CA LYS A 920 12.12 27.06 35.30
C LYS A 920 13.05 26.40 34.30
N LEU A 921 14.35 26.53 34.54
CA LEU A 921 15.37 25.83 33.77
C LEU A 921 15.07 24.32 33.70
N GLY A 922 15.10 23.76 32.50
CA GLY A 922 14.80 22.35 32.22
C GLY A 922 13.31 22.03 32.03
N ASP A 923 12.40 22.98 32.24
CA ASP A 923 10.99 22.76 31.94
C ASP A 923 10.78 22.55 30.44
N ARG A 924 9.94 21.57 30.11
CA ARG A 924 9.52 21.26 28.74
C ARG A 924 8.06 21.64 28.51
N ALA A 925 7.76 22.02 27.29
CA ALA A 925 6.39 22.29 26.83
C ALA A 925 6.14 21.65 25.46
N LEU A 926 4.91 21.21 25.25
CA LEU A 926 4.45 20.79 23.93
C LEU A 926 4.27 22.05 23.07
N LEU A 927 4.96 22.12 21.94
CA LEU A 927 4.74 23.17 20.93
C LEU A 927 3.60 22.74 20.00
N VAL A 928 2.67 23.65 19.76
CA VAL A 928 1.69 23.58 18.67
C VAL A 928 1.99 24.71 17.69
N HIS A 929 2.48 24.36 16.50
CA HIS A 929 2.89 25.28 15.46
C HIS A 929 1.80 25.42 14.39
N VAL A 930 1.49 26.67 14.02
CA VAL A 930 0.64 26.99 12.85
C VAL A 930 1.19 28.21 12.12
N TYR A 931 1.28 28.14 10.78
CA TYR A 931 1.60 29.30 9.95
C TYR A 931 0.49 29.65 8.95
N GLY A 932 0.52 30.91 8.49
CA GLY A 932 -0.31 31.45 7.41
C GLY A 932 0.40 31.60 6.06
N GLY A 933 -0.23 32.32 5.14
CA GLY A 933 0.20 32.42 3.74
C GLY A 933 1.01 33.67 3.42
N ILE A 934 1.58 33.69 2.23
CA ILE A 934 2.34 34.80 1.64
C ILE A 934 1.46 35.50 0.59
N GLY A 935 0.95 36.68 0.92
CA GLY A 935 0.16 37.56 0.06
C GLY A 935 0.96 38.72 -0.52
N GLY A 936 0.27 39.80 -0.90
CA GLY A 936 0.87 41.00 -1.51
C GLY A 936 0.98 40.92 -3.03
N ASN A 937 1.79 41.80 -3.62
CA ASN A 937 2.07 41.81 -5.07
C ASN A 937 2.80 40.54 -5.53
N ARG A 938 3.67 40.00 -4.67
CA ARG A 938 4.40 38.74 -4.87
C ARG A 938 3.81 37.61 -4.01
N ALA A 939 2.51 37.36 -4.17
CA ALA A 939 1.80 36.30 -3.46
C ALA A 939 2.14 34.89 -3.98
N GLU A 940 2.19 33.93 -3.07
CA GLU A 940 2.39 32.52 -3.42
C GLU A 940 1.17 31.96 -4.16
N SER A 941 1.36 30.97 -5.04
CA SER A 941 0.23 30.46 -5.84
C SER A 941 -0.89 29.86 -4.99
N ALA A 942 -0.58 29.25 -3.85
CA ALA A 942 -1.57 28.72 -2.91
C ALA A 942 -2.45 29.83 -2.27
N ALA A 943 -1.95 31.06 -2.20
CA ALA A 943 -2.66 32.21 -1.62
C ALA A 943 -3.53 32.98 -2.64
N LYS A 944 -3.48 32.61 -3.93
CA LYS A 944 -4.35 33.21 -4.99
C LYS A 944 -5.82 32.77 -4.87
N SER A 945 -6.07 31.68 -4.14
CA SER A 945 -7.41 31.25 -3.75
C SER A 945 -7.94 32.12 -2.60
N PRO A 946 -9.26 32.38 -2.51
CA PRO A 946 -9.86 33.06 -1.35
C PRO A 946 -9.68 32.30 -0.02
N VAL A 947 -9.20 31.06 -0.07
CA VAL A 947 -9.00 30.19 1.10
C VAL A 947 -7.55 29.72 1.15
N TYR A 948 -6.89 30.00 2.27
CA TYR A 948 -5.56 29.49 2.60
C TYR A 948 -5.62 28.61 3.86
N PHE A 949 -5.18 27.35 3.77
CA PHE A 949 -5.34 26.37 4.85
C PHE A 949 -4.27 26.48 5.96
N GLY A 950 -3.05 26.87 5.60
CA GLY A 950 -1.91 26.86 6.52
C GLY A 950 -1.28 25.48 6.68
N HIS A 951 -0.43 25.37 7.70
CA HIS A 951 0.24 24.12 8.09
C HIS A 951 0.16 23.93 9.60
N PHE A 952 0.23 22.68 10.04
CA PHE A 952 0.19 22.28 11.45
C PHE A 952 1.31 21.31 11.76
N ALA A 953 2.03 21.57 12.85
CA ALA A 953 3.01 20.63 13.39
C ALA A 953 3.03 20.68 14.92
N TYR A 954 3.52 19.59 15.51
CA TYR A 954 3.93 19.60 16.91
C TYR A 954 5.43 19.83 17.02
N GLY A 955 5.88 20.17 18.21
CA GLY A 955 7.28 20.26 18.56
C GLY A 955 7.47 20.21 20.07
N ILE A 956 8.67 20.52 20.51
CA ILE A 956 9.04 20.62 21.91
C ILE A 956 9.78 21.94 22.11
N ALA A 957 9.39 22.66 23.16
CA ALA A 957 10.17 23.77 23.68
C ALA A 957 10.77 23.38 25.03
N GLU A 958 12.05 23.69 25.24
CA GLU A 958 12.77 23.53 26.51
C GLU A 958 13.19 24.91 27.02
N VAL A 959 13.02 25.16 28.31
CA VAL A 959 13.56 26.37 28.95
C VAL A 959 15.03 26.13 29.24
N VAL A 960 15.90 26.87 28.55
CA VAL A 960 17.35 26.77 28.67
C VAL A 960 17.94 28.07 29.20
N GLN A 961 19.14 27.98 29.77
CA GLN A 961 19.93 29.13 30.17
C GLN A 961 20.73 29.62 28.97
N ASP A 962 20.58 30.90 28.59
CA ASP A 962 21.43 31.52 27.58
C ASP A 962 22.82 31.82 28.19
N PRO A 963 23.91 31.21 27.68
CA PRO A 963 25.26 31.50 28.14
C PRO A 963 25.78 32.89 27.74
N LEU A 964 25.17 33.57 26.76
CA LEU A 964 25.59 34.91 26.33
C LEU A 964 24.89 36.01 27.14
N ALA A 965 23.55 35.97 27.24
CA ALA A 965 22.80 36.99 27.97
C ALA A 965 22.59 36.70 29.46
N HIS A 966 22.96 35.50 29.94
CA HIS A 966 22.70 35.01 31.30
C HIS A 966 21.21 35.10 31.70
N GLU A 967 20.30 34.83 30.76
CA GLU A 967 18.85 34.80 30.98
C GLU A 967 18.22 33.48 30.53
N LEU A 968 17.01 33.19 31.00
CA LEU A 968 16.25 32.03 30.52
C LEU A 968 15.57 32.35 29.18
N ARG A 969 15.65 31.40 28.24
CA ARG A 969 14.98 31.47 26.95
C ARG A 969 14.35 30.12 26.56
N PHE A 970 13.49 30.13 25.56
CA PHE A 970 12.99 28.92 24.91
C PHE A 970 13.95 28.44 23.82
N GLU A 971 14.35 27.17 23.90
CA GLU A 971 14.94 26.41 22.80
C GLU A 971 13.83 25.61 22.12
N ILE A 972 13.66 25.72 20.81
CA ILE A 972 12.50 25.18 20.09
C ILE A 972 12.93 24.19 19.01
N VAL A 973 12.37 22.99 19.08
CA VAL A 973 12.51 21.92 18.07
C VAL A 973 11.13 21.57 17.52
N TYR A 974 11.01 21.58 16.20
CA TYR A 974 9.80 21.22 15.47
C TYR A 974 9.88 19.76 15.03
N HIS A 975 8.79 19.01 15.18
CA HIS A 975 8.65 17.67 14.59
C HIS A 975 7.73 17.76 13.38
N GLN A 976 8.33 17.98 12.22
CA GLN A 976 7.64 18.29 10.98
C GLN A 976 7.16 17.02 10.30
N VAL A 977 5.85 16.73 10.44
CA VAL A 977 5.13 15.76 9.60
C VAL A 977 4.80 16.47 8.28
N TYR A 978 5.80 16.57 7.40
CA TYR A 978 5.76 17.40 6.19
C TYR A 978 5.86 16.52 4.94
N THR A 979 5.03 16.77 3.94
CA THR A 979 5.05 16.02 2.68
C THR A 979 6.24 16.42 1.83
N HIS A 980 6.59 15.59 0.84
CA HIS A 980 7.60 15.96 -0.15
C HIS A 980 7.20 17.27 -0.83
N ASN A 981 8.17 18.16 -1.01
CA ASN A 981 7.95 19.55 -1.41
C ASN A 981 9.10 20.04 -2.29
N SER A 982 8.87 21.16 -2.98
CA SER A 982 9.88 21.77 -3.84
C SER A 982 11.00 22.48 -3.06
N ASP A 983 10.76 22.86 -1.79
CA ASP A 983 11.69 23.69 -0.99
C ASP A 983 12.79 22.89 -0.29
N GLY A 984 12.72 21.54 -0.29
CA GLY A 984 13.69 20.67 0.39
C GLY A 984 13.51 20.62 1.92
N ILE A 985 12.28 20.82 2.42
CA ILE A 985 11.98 20.57 3.84
C ILE A 985 11.86 19.07 4.07
N ILE A 986 12.73 18.51 4.88
CA ILE A 986 12.74 17.08 5.23
C ILE A 986 11.82 16.84 6.44
N ALA A 987 10.91 15.87 6.35
CA ALA A 987 10.12 15.44 7.50
C ALA A 987 11.03 14.89 8.60
N GLY A 988 10.90 15.40 9.83
CA GLY A 988 11.76 15.00 10.95
C GLY A 988 11.81 16.04 12.05
N SER A 989 12.83 15.92 12.90
CA SER A 989 13.18 16.93 13.90
C SER A 989 13.99 18.07 13.28
N LEU A 990 13.48 19.30 13.35
CA LEU A 990 14.15 20.51 12.86
C LEU A 990 14.28 21.53 14.00
N HIS A 991 15.48 22.05 14.23
CA HIS A 991 15.70 23.14 15.17
C HIS A 991 15.15 24.46 14.61
N TRP A 992 14.89 25.44 15.49
CA TRP A 992 14.52 26.82 15.10
C TRP A 992 15.38 27.35 13.96
N THR A 993 16.70 27.15 14.05
CA THR A 993 17.67 27.63 13.06
C THR A 993 17.42 27.11 11.66
N ARG A 994 16.84 25.90 11.52
CA ARG A 994 16.59 25.27 10.21
C ARG A 994 15.19 25.56 9.69
N TYR A 995 14.19 25.56 10.56
CA TYR A 995 12.78 25.65 10.14
C TYR A 995 12.22 27.08 10.14
N MET A 996 12.58 27.89 11.14
CA MET A 996 12.12 29.28 11.26
C MET A 996 13.20 30.26 10.81
N GLY A 997 14.36 30.21 11.46
CA GLY A 997 15.40 31.24 11.36
C GLY A 997 16.29 31.18 10.13
N ASP A 998 16.31 30.06 9.40
CA ASP A 998 17.14 29.88 8.20
C ASP A 998 16.79 30.94 7.16
N ARG A 999 17.79 31.65 6.64
CA ARG A 999 17.53 32.76 5.71
C ARG A 999 17.13 32.29 4.32
N GLN A 1000 17.55 31.10 3.90
CA GLN A 1000 17.21 30.55 2.59
C GLN A 1000 16.02 29.60 2.63
N PHE A 1001 15.90 28.79 3.68
CA PHE A 1001 14.90 27.73 3.80
C PHE A 1001 13.82 28.00 4.87
N GLY A 1002 14.00 29.00 5.73
CA GLY A 1002 13.16 29.24 6.90
C GLY A 1002 11.99 30.19 6.64
N TRP A 1003 11.00 30.15 7.53
CA TRP A 1003 9.73 30.86 7.36
C TRP A 1003 9.63 32.23 8.05
N LEU A 1004 10.61 32.63 8.87
CA LEU A 1004 10.53 33.82 9.74
C LEU A 1004 10.22 35.11 8.95
N GLY A 1005 10.85 35.31 7.80
CA GLY A 1005 10.74 36.53 6.99
C GLY A 1005 9.50 36.60 6.11
N THR A 1006 8.89 35.46 5.78
CA THR A 1006 7.84 35.38 4.75
C THR A 1006 6.46 35.02 5.27
N ARG A 1007 6.33 34.30 6.40
CA ARG A 1007 5.04 33.81 6.89
C ARG A 1007 4.67 34.39 8.26
N PRO A 1008 3.37 34.65 8.51
CA PRO A 1008 2.89 34.84 9.88
C PRO A 1008 2.79 33.50 10.61
N VAL A 1009 3.35 33.38 11.81
CA VAL A 1009 3.43 32.14 12.59
C VAL A 1009 2.85 32.32 13.99
N SER A 1010 2.16 31.29 14.49
CA SER A 1010 1.77 31.11 15.89
C SER A 1010 2.36 29.83 16.44
N ASP A 1011 3.31 29.98 17.36
CA ASP A 1011 3.88 28.89 18.15
C ASP A 1011 3.28 28.95 19.56
N ILE A 1012 2.46 27.95 19.91
CA ILE A 1012 1.78 27.90 21.21
C ILE A 1012 2.44 26.82 22.06
N LEU A 1013 3.14 27.24 23.11
CA LEU A 1013 3.79 26.37 24.07
C LEU A 1013 2.79 26.00 25.16
N ILE A 1014 2.55 24.70 25.34
CA ILE A 1014 1.61 24.16 26.31
C ILE A 1014 2.41 23.47 27.42
N LYS A 1015 2.37 24.05 28.62
CA LYS A 1015 2.90 23.41 29.83
C LYS A 1015 1.76 22.81 30.65
N LEU A 1016 1.79 21.50 30.81
CA LEU A 1016 0.88 20.74 31.67
C LEU A 1016 1.72 19.69 32.38
N ASP A 1017 1.93 19.84 33.68
CA ASP A 1017 2.85 19.00 34.46
C ASP A 1017 2.54 17.50 34.30
N ALA A 1018 1.26 17.11 34.31
CA ALA A 1018 0.82 15.73 34.05
C ALA A 1018 1.21 15.16 32.67
N PHE A 1019 1.53 16.02 31.70
CA PHE A 1019 1.94 15.65 30.34
C PHE A 1019 3.45 15.75 30.11
N THR A 1020 4.12 16.65 30.84
CA THR A 1020 5.55 16.98 30.64
C THR A 1020 6.47 16.32 31.67
N GLU A 1021 5.97 15.96 32.85
CA GLU A 1021 6.75 15.28 33.90
C GLU A 1021 6.68 13.75 33.75
N SER A 1022 7.70 13.06 34.26
CA SER A 1022 7.74 11.59 34.29
C SER A 1022 6.83 11.01 35.38
N PHE A 1023 6.27 9.83 35.12
CA PHE A 1023 5.34 9.14 36.04
C PHE A 1023 6.03 8.30 37.12
N GLU A 1024 7.30 7.95 36.96
CA GLU A 1024 8.03 7.12 37.92
C GLU A 1024 9.23 7.89 38.54
N ASN A 1025 9.74 7.41 39.67
CA ASN A 1025 11.00 7.93 40.26
C ASN A 1025 12.24 7.42 39.53
N ASP A 1026 12.07 6.66 38.46
CA ASP A 1026 13.15 6.16 37.62
C ASP A 1026 13.59 7.27 36.64
N PRO A 1027 14.88 7.66 36.63
CA PRO A 1027 15.43 8.54 35.61
C PRO A 1027 15.18 8.08 34.16
N GLN A 1028 14.88 6.79 33.95
CA GLN A 1028 14.51 6.23 32.64
C GLN A 1028 13.01 6.26 32.32
N ALA A 1029 12.16 6.60 33.30
CA ALA A 1029 10.73 6.63 33.10
C ALA A 1029 10.33 7.79 32.18
N ARG A 1030 9.47 7.48 31.21
CA ARG A 1030 9.13 8.36 30.10
C ARG A 1030 7.90 9.18 30.40
N SER A 1031 7.95 10.49 30.12
CA SER A 1031 6.78 11.35 30.15
C SER A 1031 5.85 11.06 28.95
N PRO A 1032 4.56 11.46 29.02
CA PRO A 1032 3.67 11.46 27.86
C PRO A 1032 4.23 12.20 26.66
N LEU A 1033 4.94 13.31 26.90
CA LEU A 1033 5.62 14.08 25.88
C LEU A 1033 6.73 13.27 25.19
N ASP A 1034 7.49 12.44 25.91
CA ASP A 1034 8.52 11.57 25.32
C ASP A 1034 7.91 10.48 24.43
N LEU A 1035 6.81 9.89 24.88
CA LEU A 1035 6.08 8.92 24.07
C LEU A 1035 5.52 9.57 22.81
N MET A 1036 5.00 10.80 22.91
CA MET A 1036 4.54 11.58 21.76
C MET A 1036 5.68 11.89 20.80
N GLN A 1037 6.84 12.31 21.29
CA GLN A 1037 8.04 12.53 20.49
C GLN A 1037 8.39 11.27 19.69
N HIS A 1038 8.45 10.10 20.32
CA HIS A 1038 8.76 8.86 19.61
C HIS A 1038 7.72 8.50 18.53
N GLN A 1039 6.43 8.77 18.78
CA GLN A 1039 5.39 8.55 17.77
C GLN A 1039 5.55 9.52 16.58
N LEU A 1040 5.97 10.76 16.84
CA LEU A 1040 6.27 11.73 15.79
C LEU A 1040 7.50 11.32 14.98
N GLU A 1041 8.59 10.89 15.61
CA GLU A 1041 9.79 10.39 14.93
C GLU A 1041 9.49 9.17 14.04
N VAL A 1042 8.62 8.27 14.51
CA VAL A 1042 8.11 7.17 13.67
C VAL A 1042 7.34 7.70 12.47
N MET A 1043 6.44 8.66 12.69
CA MET A 1043 5.62 9.22 11.62
C MET A 1043 6.47 9.94 10.58
N THR A 1044 7.43 10.76 11.00
CA THR A 1044 8.32 11.51 10.11
C THR A 1044 9.23 10.61 9.30
N ALA A 1045 9.80 9.56 9.91
CA ALA A 1045 10.60 8.56 9.19
C ALA A 1045 9.84 7.93 8.02
N ARG A 1046 8.55 7.68 8.21
CA ARG A 1046 7.71 7.11 7.16
C ARG A 1046 7.30 8.11 6.11
N TYR A 1047 7.03 9.36 6.51
CA TYR A 1047 6.76 10.45 5.59
C TYR A 1047 7.91 10.66 4.60
N ARG A 1048 9.17 10.50 5.06
CA ARG A 1048 10.39 10.58 4.23
C ARG A 1048 10.44 9.53 3.11
N ILE A 1049 9.81 8.37 3.28
CA ILE A 1049 9.88 7.26 2.31
C ILE A 1049 8.53 6.87 1.71
N GLY A 1050 7.43 7.53 2.10
CA GLY A 1050 6.08 7.21 1.62
C GLY A 1050 5.60 5.82 2.02
N ASP A 1051 6.06 5.27 3.17
CA ASP A 1051 5.84 3.86 3.51
C ASP A 1051 6.36 2.88 2.42
N GLY A 1052 7.48 3.24 1.79
CA GLY A 1052 8.14 2.45 0.75
C GLY A 1052 7.76 2.84 -0.68
N THR A 1053 6.86 3.81 -0.89
CA THR A 1053 6.44 4.26 -2.24
C THR A 1053 7.27 5.41 -2.80
N GLY A 1054 8.23 5.95 -2.04
CA GLY A 1054 9.06 7.10 -2.45
C GLY A 1054 8.46 8.47 -2.18
N ALA A 1055 7.18 8.56 -1.79
CA ALA A 1055 6.51 9.85 -1.65
C ALA A 1055 5.30 9.85 -0.71
N THR A 1056 5.04 11.02 -0.11
CA THR A 1056 3.83 11.29 0.69
C THR A 1056 3.21 12.60 0.21
N TYR A 1057 1.88 12.65 0.10
CA TYR A 1057 1.12 13.78 -0.46
C TYR A 1057 -0.02 14.21 0.46
N VAL A 1058 -0.42 15.48 0.35
CA VAL A 1058 -1.55 16.03 1.10
C VAL A 1058 -2.86 15.59 0.44
N GLY A 1059 -3.76 14.98 1.22
CA GLY A 1059 -5.11 14.64 0.75
C GLY A 1059 -6.17 14.71 1.86
N PRO A 1060 -7.47 14.67 1.53
CA PRO A 1060 -8.58 14.70 2.49
C PRO A 1060 -8.61 13.57 3.55
N ALA A 1061 -7.82 12.50 3.39
CA ALA A 1061 -7.71 11.43 4.37
C ALA A 1061 -6.36 11.37 5.10
N ASN A 1062 -5.33 12.05 4.57
CA ASN A 1062 -3.97 12.07 5.09
C ASN A 1062 -3.43 13.50 4.97
N ASN A 1063 -3.31 14.20 6.09
CA ASN A 1063 -2.65 15.50 6.14
C ASN A 1063 -1.88 15.65 7.44
N CYS A 1064 -0.94 16.61 7.44
CA CYS A 1064 -0.05 16.90 8.55
C CYS A 1064 -0.79 17.08 9.89
N ALA A 1065 -1.96 17.74 9.87
CA ALA A 1065 -2.76 17.95 11.07
C ALA A 1065 -3.35 16.63 11.60
N GLN A 1066 -3.96 15.80 10.76
CA GLN A 1066 -4.55 14.52 11.15
C GLN A 1066 -3.51 13.56 11.71
N ASP A 1067 -2.38 13.39 11.02
CA ASP A 1067 -1.36 12.41 11.40
C ASP A 1067 -0.56 12.87 12.62
N SER A 1068 -0.30 14.17 12.76
CA SER A 1068 0.27 14.73 13.99
C SER A 1068 -0.65 14.50 15.20
N ASN A 1069 -1.95 14.73 15.06
CA ASN A 1069 -2.92 14.49 16.14
C ASN A 1069 -3.07 13.00 16.49
N GLN A 1070 -2.83 12.09 15.54
CA GLN A 1070 -2.78 10.66 15.81
C GLN A 1070 -1.61 10.30 16.74
N ALA A 1071 -0.43 10.93 16.57
CA ALA A 1071 0.70 10.73 17.47
C ALA A 1071 0.37 11.16 18.92
N LEU A 1072 -0.30 12.30 19.09
CA LEU A 1072 -0.80 12.75 20.39
C LEU A 1072 -1.76 11.71 21.01
N TYR A 1073 -2.75 11.24 20.26
CA TYR A 1073 -3.71 10.26 20.78
C TYR A 1073 -3.04 8.92 21.14
N ALA A 1074 -2.11 8.45 20.32
CA ALA A 1074 -1.34 7.21 20.57
C ALA A 1074 -0.50 7.30 21.85
N SER A 1075 0.13 8.45 22.11
CA SER A 1075 0.92 8.67 23.34
C SER A 1075 0.06 8.53 24.60
N LEU A 1076 -1.14 9.13 24.61
CA LEU A 1076 -2.08 9.07 25.74
C LEU A 1076 -2.57 7.64 26.03
N ARG A 1077 -2.72 6.81 24.99
CA ARG A 1077 -3.08 5.39 25.16
C ARG A 1077 -1.90 4.55 25.67
N GLY A 1078 -0.67 4.84 25.21
CA GLY A 1078 0.53 4.13 25.64
C GLY A 1078 0.73 4.15 27.15
N ILE A 1079 0.39 5.27 27.80
CA ILE A 1079 0.49 5.45 29.25
C ILE A 1079 -0.48 4.57 30.01
N GLU A 1080 -1.71 4.37 29.50
CA GLU A 1080 -2.68 3.49 30.14
C GLU A 1080 -2.18 2.05 30.18
N ASN A 1081 -1.54 1.60 29.11
CA ASN A 1081 -0.94 0.26 29.05
C ASN A 1081 0.22 0.13 30.05
N LEU A 1082 1.07 1.14 30.17
CA LEU A 1082 2.20 1.16 31.13
C LEU A 1082 1.70 1.12 32.58
N ILE A 1083 0.70 1.94 32.92
CA ILE A 1083 0.11 1.99 34.26
C ILE A 1083 -0.64 0.70 34.58
N SER A 1084 -1.43 0.18 33.63
CA SER A 1084 -2.15 -1.09 33.80
C SER A 1084 -1.21 -2.28 33.98
N ALA A 1085 -0.08 -2.30 33.26
CA ALA A 1085 0.95 -3.34 33.39
C ALA A 1085 1.67 -3.29 34.76
N ASN A 1086 1.84 -2.09 35.33
CA ASN A 1086 2.40 -1.90 36.67
C ASN A 1086 1.40 -2.19 37.80
N GLN A 1087 0.09 -2.32 37.51
CA GLN A 1087 -0.97 -2.72 38.45
C GLN A 1087 -1.31 -4.23 38.41
N ALA A 1088 -0.53 -5.05 37.70
CA ALA A 1088 -0.77 -6.50 37.58
C ALA A 1088 -0.57 -7.23 38.92
N PRO A 1089 -1.39 -8.27 39.24
CA PRO A 1089 -1.35 -8.95 40.53
C PRO A 1089 0.00 -9.65 40.74
N GLY A 1090 0.71 -9.26 41.80
CA GLY A 1090 2.01 -9.84 42.20
C GLY A 1090 3.18 -8.84 42.26
N LYS A 1091 3.04 -7.62 41.73
CA LYS A 1091 3.95 -6.50 42.03
C LYS A 1091 3.38 -5.70 43.20
N THR A 1092 4.19 -5.46 44.22
CA THR A 1092 3.85 -4.73 45.45
C THR A 1092 3.10 -3.44 45.13
N GLU A 1093 2.01 -3.14 45.86
CA GLU A 1093 1.30 -1.85 45.79
C GLU A 1093 2.31 -0.70 46.01
N VAL A 1094 2.87 -0.18 44.92
CA VAL A 1094 3.58 1.09 44.96
C VAL A 1094 2.51 2.11 45.27
N ALA A 1095 2.52 2.67 46.47
CA ALA A 1095 1.64 3.75 46.88
C ALA A 1095 1.73 4.86 45.81
N ILE A 1096 0.70 4.95 44.96
CA ILE A 1096 0.60 6.03 43.98
C ILE A 1096 0.40 7.30 44.80
N ASP A 1097 1.41 8.16 44.82
CA ASP A 1097 1.34 9.48 45.43
C ASP A 1097 0.08 10.22 44.94
N ALA A 1098 -0.59 10.96 45.84
CA ALA A 1098 -1.83 11.67 45.55
C ALA A 1098 -1.70 12.61 44.34
N GLN A 1099 -0.50 13.19 44.13
CA GLN A 1099 -0.20 14.02 42.96
C GLN A 1099 -0.21 13.21 41.65
N ARG A 1100 0.34 11.99 41.66
CA ARG A 1100 0.39 11.10 40.49
C ARG A 1100 -0.99 10.57 40.11
N PHE A 1101 -1.81 10.29 41.11
CA PHE A 1101 -3.20 9.89 40.90
C PHE A 1101 -4.00 11.01 40.23
N GLU A 1102 -3.80 12.27 40.64
CA GLU A 1102 -4.42 13.42 40.00
C GLU A 1102 -3.91 13.63 38.57
N HIS A 1103 -2.61 13.48 38.32
CA HIS A 1103 -2.02 13.55 36.96
C HIS A 1103 -2.63 12.50 36.03
N TYR A 1104 -2.79 11.26 36.50
CA TYR A 1104 -3.43 10.20 35.73
C TYR A 1104 -4.88 10.55 35.35
N HIS A 1105 -5.70 10.96 36.30
CA HIS A 1105 -7.08 11.35 36.02
C HIS A 1105 -7.19 12.60 35.13
N GLN A 1106 -6.19 13.48 35.17
CA GLN A 1106 -6.11 14.63 34.28
C GLN A 1106 -5.84 14.19 32.83
N LEU A 1107 -4.91 13.25 32.62
CA LEU A 1107 -4.65 12.65 31.30
C LEU A 1107 -5.85 11.85 30.77
N GLU A 1108 -6.53 11.10 31.64
CA GLU A 1108 -7.72 10.34 31.24
C GLU A 1108 -8.85 11.27 30.77
N ARG A 1109 -9.07 12.38 31.49
CA ARG A 1109 -10.02 13.45 31.10
C ARG A 1109 -9.61 14.10 29.77
N LEU A 1110 -8.32 14.38 29.57
CA LEU A 1110 -7.78 14.92 28.33
C LEU A 1110 -8.05 13.95 27.16
N LYS A 1111 -7.70 12.67 27.32
CA LYS A 1111 -7.91 11.62 26.31
C LYS A 1111 -9.38 11.48 25.91
N ARG A 1112 -10.30 11.42 26.89
CA ARG A 1112 -11.75 11.33 26.63
C ARG A 1112 -12.24 12.56 25.85
N SER A 1113 -11.78 13.75 26.23
CA SER A 1113 -12.16 15.00 25.57
C SER A 1113 -11.60 15.09 24.14
N LEU A 1114 -10.36 14.68 23.92
CA LEU A 1114 -9.74 14.56 22.61
C LEU A 1114 -10.52 13.58 21.72
N LYS A 1115 -10.84 12.38 22.22
CA LYS A 1115 -11.63 11.39 21.48
C LYS A 1115 -12.99 11.96 21.04
N GLN A 1116 -13.71 12.64 21.93
CA GLN A 1116 -15.02 13.22 21.61
C GLN A 1116 -14.93 14.38 20.59
N LYS A 1117 -13.90 15.22 20.67
CA LYS A 1117 -13.73 16.40 19.82
C LYS A 1117 -13.16 16.06 18.44
N LEU A 1118 -12.19 15.16 18.39
CA LEU A 1118 -11.51 14.75 17.16
C LEU A 1118 -12.32 13.71 16.38
N MET A 1119 -13.21 12.95 17.04
CA MET A 1119 -14.06 11.91 16.41
C MET A 1119 -15.55 12.04 16.76
N PRO A 1120 -16.24 13.12 16.32
CA PRO A 1120 -17.62 13.42 16.75
C PRO A 1120 -18.68 12.41 16.30
N LEU A 1121 -18.43 11.65 15.23
CA LEU A 1121 -19.40 10.68 14.65
C LEU A 1121 -19.17 9.23 15.10
N GLY A 1122 -18.29 8.97 16.08
CA GLY A 1122 -18.19 7.66 16.75
C GLY A 1122 -17.68 6.49 15.90
N GLY A 1123 -17.37 6.67 14.61
CA GLY A 1123 -16.81 5.64 13.75
C GLY A 1123 -15.39 5.27 14.19
N GLN A 1124 -15.23 4.11 14.83
CA GLN A 1124 -13.95 3.56 15.27
C GLN A 1124 -12.95 3.44 14.10
N ARG A 1125 -11.86 4.23 14.14
CA ARG A 1125 -10.66 3.98 13.32
C ARG A 1125 -10.03 2.67 13.82
N THR A 1126 -10.20 1.57 13.10
CA THR A 1126 -9.58 0.27 13.43
C THR A 1126 -8.05 0.30 13.41
N ASP A 1127 -7.45 1.30 12.75
CA ASP A 1127 -6.03 1.65 12.78
C ASP A 1127 -5.61 2.36 14.08
N TRP A 1128 -6.50 3.13 14.73
CA TRP A 1128 -6.27 3.69 16.06
C TRP A 1128 -6.38 2.64 17.16
N GLU A 1129 -7.19 1.58 16.96
CA GLU A 1129 -7.32 0.43 17.87
C GLU A 1129 -6.14 -0.53 17.78
N LYS A 1130 -5.58 -0.77 16.59
CA LYS A 1130 -4.53 -1.78 16.38
C LYS A 1130 -3.09 -1.29 16.60
N SER A 1131 -2.86 -0.03 16.96
CA SER A 1131 -1.51 0.57 16.98
C SER A 1131 -0.74 0.22 15.70
N ALA A 1132 -1.46 0.14 14.57
CA ALA A 1132 -0.86 -0.25 13.31
C ALA A 1132 -0.03 0.94 12.87
N LEU A 1133 1.29 0.79 12.97
CA LEU A 1133 2.29 1.70 12.46
C LEU A 1133 2.25 1.65 10.92
N THR A 1134 1.09 1.88 10.29
CA THR A 1134 0.81 1.96 8.83
C THR A 1134 0.32 3.37 8.50
N LEU A 1135 0.91 4.08 7.52
CA LEU A 1135 0.45 5.41 7.09
C LEU A 1135 -0.96 5.22 6.57
N GLY A 1136 -1.80 6.22 6.81
CA GLY A 1136 -3.18 6.19 6.35
C GLY A 1136 -3.20 5.83 4.86
N ASN A 1137 -3.89 4.74 4.51
CA ASN A 1137 -4.04 4.30 3.13
C ASN A 1137 -4.42 5.51 2.25
N THR A 1138 -3.67 5.78 1.17
CA THR A 1138 -3.95 6.86 0.21
C THR A 1138 -5.43 6.83 -0.22
N LEU A 1139 -6.00 7.98 -0.60
CA LEU A 1139 -7.41 8.09 -1.03
C LEU A 1139 -7.82 7.02 -2.06
N ALA A 1140 -6.90 6.58 -2.91
CA ALA A 1140 -7.10 5.57 -3.93
C ALA A 1140 -7.20 4.13 -3.41
N ASP A 1141 -6.71 3.83 -2.20
CA ASP A 1141 -6.67 2.45 -1.67
C ASP A 1141 -7.99 2.00 -1.02
N ALA A 1142 -8.82 2.95 -0.56
CA ALA A 1142 -10.16 2.69 -0.02
C ALA A 1142 -11.06 3.94 -0.12
N PRO A 1143 -11.48 4.37 -1.33
CA PRO A 1143 -12.05 5.69 -1.59
C PRO A 1143 -13.33 5.95 -0.79
N MET A 1144 -14.24 4.97 -0.71
CA MET A 1144 -15.48 5.14 0.06
C MET A 1144 -15.21 5.22 1.58
N ARG A 1145 -14.27 4.40 2.09
CA ARG A 1145 -13.87 4.43 3.50
C ARG A 1145 -13.13 5.72 3.84
N ASN A 1146 -12.26 6.21 2.95
CA ASN A 1146 -11.46 7.42 3.10
C ASN A 1146 -12.29 8.70 2.96
N LEU A 1147 -13.30 8.71 2.09
CA LEU A 1147 -14.26 9.80 2.00
C LEU A 1147 -15.11 9.90 3.28
N ILE A 1148 -15.63 8.78 3.78
CA ILE A 1148 -16.35 8.72 5.07
C ILE A 1148 -15.42 9.12 6.24
N ARG A 1149 -14.13 8.74 6.19
CA ARG A 1149 -13.09 9.14 7.17
C ARG A 1149 -12.81 10.65 7.15
N GLY A 1150 -12.63 11.24 5.97
CA GLY A 1150 -12.41 12.69 5.82
C GLY A 1150 -13.62 13.49 6.30
N LEU A 1151 -14.83 13.07 5.93
CA LEU A 1151 -16.08 13.67 6.42
C LEU A 1151 -16.27 13.50 7.94
N GLY A 1152 -15.84 12.37 8.51
CA GLY A 1152 -15.91 12.06 9.94
C GLY A 1152 -14.92 12.82 10.83
N SER A 1153 -13.87 13.42 10.26
CA SER A 1153 -12.76 14.04 10.99
C SER A 1153 -12.46 15.48 10.56
N TRP A 1154 -13.42 16.17 9.91
CA TRP A 1154 -13.23 17.50 9.32
C TRP A 1154 -12.64 18.56 10.26
N ARG A 1155 -12.89 18.46 11.58
CA ARG A 1155 -12.31 19.35 12.61
C ARG A 1155 -10.81 19.19 12.82
N THR A 1156 -10.22 18.12 12.28
CA THR A 1156 -8.77 17.83 12.32
C THR A 1156 -8.07 18.04 10.98
N MET A 1157 -8.82 18.33 9.91
CA MET A 1157 -8.23 18.59 8.59
C MET A 1157 -7.70 20.01 8.43
N LEU A 1158 -8.25 20.99 9.17
CA LEU A 1158 -7.85 22.39 9.06
C LEU A 1158 -6.79 22.71 10.12
N PRO A 1159 -5.57 23.10 9.72
CA PRO A 1159 -4.46 23.38 10.63
C PRO A 1159 -4.81 24.30 11.81
N ARG A 1160 -5.41 25.45 11.54
CA ARG A 1160 -5.78 26.42 12.58
C ARG A 1160 -6.87 25.92 13.50
N LEU A 1161 -7.92 25.27 12.97
CA LEU A 1161 -9.00 24.72 13.78
C LEU A 1161 -8.51 23.58 14.69
N ALA A 1162 -7.58 22.75 14.19
CA ALA A 1162 -6.95 21.69 14.97
C ALA A 1162 -6.15 22.29 16.13
N SER A 1163 -5.29 23.28 15.86
CA SER A 1163 -4.54 24.01 16.90
C SER A 1163 -5.46 24.63 17.96
N ASP A 1164 -6.45 25.41 17.54
CA ASP A 1164 -7.41 26.05 18.45
C ASP A 1164 -8.12 25.03 19.35
N THR A 1165 -8.44 23.86 18.79
CA THR A 1165 -9.10 22.77 19.51
C THR A 1165 -8.19 22.13 20.54
N ILE A 1166 -6.96 21.77 20.16
CA ILE A 1166 -5.98 21.13 21.06
C ILE A 1166 -5.59 22.07 22.19
N VAL A 1167 -5.20 23.31 21.87
CA VAL A 1167 -4.82 24.31 22.86
C VAL A 1167 -5.95 24.56 23.86
N THR A 1168 -7.19 24.67 23.37
CA THR A 1168 -8.38 24.81 24.23
C THR A 1168 -8.55 23.64 25.18
N LEU A 1169 -8.38 22.40 24.71
CA LEU A 1169 -8.54 21.20 25.54
C LEU A 1169 -7.49 21.10 26.65
N PHE A 1170 -6.22 21.38 26.34
CA PHE A 1170 -5.16 21.43 27.35
C PHE A 1170 -5.41 22.54 28.37
N TYR A 1171 -5.82 23.73 27.92
CA TYR A 1171 -6.14 24.84 28.82
C TYR A 1171 -7.31 24.53 29.77
N GLN A 1172 -8.31 23.77 29.30
CA GLN A 1172 -9.41 23.28 30.15
C GLN A 1172 -8.94 22.30 31.23
N GLN A 1173 -7.89 21.52 30.94
CA GLN A 1173 -7.25 20.68 31.95
C GLN A 1173 -6.33 21.47 32.87
N GLY A 1174 -6.20 22.79 32.73
CA GLY A 1174 -5.39 23.61 33.63
C GLY A 1174 -3.94 23.81 33.17
N ALA A 1175 -3.64 23.59 31.90
CA ALA A 1175 -2.35 23.95 31.31
C ALA A 1175 -2.11 25.47 31.37
N THR A 1176 -0.83 25.85 31.48
CA THR A 1176 -0.36 27.22 31.23
C THR A 1176 0.09 27.31 29.77
N LEU A 1177 -0.27 28.38 29.07
CA LEU A 1177 0.07 28.55 27.65
C LEU A 1177 0.99 29.74 27.44
N TRP A 1178 1.95 29.63 26.54
CA TRP A 1178 2.76 30.74 26.06
C TRP A 1178 2.63 30.84 24.54
N VAL A 1179 2.11 31.94 24.02
CA VAL A 1179 1.92 32.16 22.58
C VAL A 1179 3.05 33.04 22.08
N LEU A 1180 3.81 32.53 21.11
CA LEU A 1180 4.88 33.22 20.40
C LEU A 1180 4.42 33.48 18.97
N ARG A 1181 4.28 34.75 18.60
CA ARG A 1181 3.82 35.19 17.28
C ARG A 1181 4.93 35.90 16.54
N THR A 1182 5.10 35.54 15.27
CA THR A 1182 5.92 36.30 14.32
C THR A 1182 5.07 36.68 13.13
N ASN A 1183 5.39 37.82 12.53
CA ASN A 1183 4.63 38.33 11.40
C ASN A 1183 5.55 38.96 10.36
N GLN A 1184 6.19 38.11 9.53
CA GLN A 1184 7.19 38.52 8.54
C GLN A 1184 8.28 39.40 9.14
N VAL A 1185 9.14 38.78 9.94
CA VAL A 1185 10.11 39.44 10.82
C VAL A 1185 11.53 39.28 10.28
N GLY A 1186 12.36 40.32 10.44
CA GLY A 1186 13.71 40.39 9.88
C GLY A 1186 13.92 41.75 9.24
N GLY A 1187 14.46 41.77 8.02
CA GLY A 1187 14.35 42.93 7.14
C GLY A 1187 12.94 43.12 6.57
N TRP A 1188 12.70 44.26 5.94
CA TRP A 1188 11.42 44.66 5.38
C TRP A 1188 11.34 44.41 3.87
N ASP A 1189 10.35 43.64 3.41
CA ASP A 1189 10.03 43.47 1.98
C ASP A 1189 8.62 44.02 1.70
N PRO A 1190 8.45 45.16 1.01
CA PRO A 1190 7.13 45.75 0.76
C PRO A 1190 6.24 44.93 -0.19
N GLU A 1191 6.77 43.97 -0.96
CA GLU A 1191 6.03 43.27 -2.01
C GLU A 1191 5.21 42.08 -1.52
N ILE A 1192 5.43 41.64 -0.27
CA ILE A 1192 4.70 40.52 0.35
C ILE A 1192 3.83 41.00 1.51
N GLU A 1193 2.74 40.30 1.81
CA GLU A 1193 1.87 40.60 2.95
C GLU A 1193 1.47 39.33 3.71
N PRO A 1194 1.25 39.38 5.03
CA PRO A 1194 0.88 38.19 5.79
C PRO A 1194 -0.60 37.83 5.63
N ILE A 1195 -0.89 36.58 5.30
CA ILE A 1195 -2.26 36.05 5.19
C ILE A 1195 -2.57 35.11 6.35
N ALA A 1196 -3.72 35.28 7.01
CA ALA A 1196 -4.17 34.38 8.06
C ALA A 1196 -4.65 33.03 7.48
N PRO A 1197 -4.34 31.89 8.11
CA PRO A 1197 -4.96 30.62 7.74
C PRO A 1197 -6.43 30.61 8.14
N ILE A 1198 -7.25 29.94 7.33
CA ILE A 1198 -8.70 29.87 7.51
C ILE A 1198 -9.08 29.15 8.81
N THR A 1199 -10.12 29.65 9.47
CA THR A 1199 -10.81 28.96 10.56
C THR A 1199 -12.30 29.26 10.50
N PHE A 1200 -13.14 28.33 10.96
CA PHE A 1200 -14.61 28.44 10.99
C PHE A 1200 -15.15 28.91 12.34
#